data_AF-A0A843VML7-F1
#
_entry.id   AF-A0A843VML7-F1
#
_cell.length_a   1.000
_cell.length_b   1.000
_cell.length_c   1.000
_cell.angle_alpha   90.00
_cell.angle_beta   90.00
_cell.angle_gamma   90.00
#
_symmetry.space_group_name_H-M   'P 1'
#
loop_
_entity.id
_entity.type
_entity.pdbx_description
1 polymer ?
#
loop_
_entity_poly.entity_id
_entity_poly.type
_entity_poly.pdbx_seq_one_letter_code
_entity_poly.pdbx_strand_id
1 'polypeptide(L)'
;ATDRRSLSDIAAPRLLRPTSASPSASLWASPTRRRSGGRRASGPSAMGDDAPRPAAPKLPVPGRRNILITSALPYVNNVPHLGNIIGCVLSADVFARYCRLRGYNAIYICGTDEYGTATETKAMEEKCTPKEICDKYHAIHKEIYKWFDISFDEFGRTSSPQQTEVCQTIFQKLLENNWLSENTMQQLYCDTCSRFLADRLVEGTCPTPDCNYESARGDQCEKCGKLLNPTELKDPKCKVCRNTPRIRDTDHLFLELPLLKDKLEEYINNMSVAGAWSQNAIQATHAWLKEGLKARCITRDLKWGVPVPHEKYKDKVFYVWFDAPIGYVSITSCYTSEWEKWWKDPENVELYQFMGKDNVPFHTVMFPSTLLGTGENWTLMKTISVTEYLNYEAGKFSKSKGIGVFGNDAKDTKIPAEVWRYYLLTNRPEVSDTLFTWADLQAKLNSELLSNLGNFINRVLSFISKPLGQGYNSIIPDAPNAESHSKTKAFAEKVGSYVEQYVDAMEKVKLKQGLKIAMSISSEGNFYLQDNQFWKLYKEDPASCAIVMKTSVGIVYLLATLLEPFMPSFSVEVLKQLNLYPDNQPSLSDEKGDILRAKCLWDILPSGHRIGTPQPLFKELKDEDVELFREKFAGSQADRILKAEAESKKIADKVKDVTISDVKGKKQKQAKSASEAKSKSEPEISISRLDIRVGLITKVQKHPDADSLYVEEIDVGEASTRTVVSGLVKHIPLEEMQNRKVCVLCNLKPAAMRGIKSHAMVLAASNETKVELVDPPASARVGERVTFPGFPGEPDDVLNPKKKVWETLQPDLRTDSELVARYKDVPLTTSAGVCKVASIACGGIRATSRSNEAFKRFSVLRQSAREDIIVASQLRLTIMVFFNLNIPYLERDRSATASSQDATGSAVAKAGRLKVMAKAMELGYANVANNHTVKGIVFDADHCKIPLLSLSSLLKANPTHTIIAFVPPRALAHPTRLSFSTVHMAYGSS
;
A
#
# COMPACT_ATOMS: atom_id res chain seq x y z
N ALA A 1 19.68 -46.84 -52.08
CA ALA A 1 20.73 -47.32 -51.17
C ALA A 1 20.31 -46.94 -49.75
N THR A 2 20.28 -47.81 -48.72
CA THR A 2 21.24 -48.85 -48.27
C THR A 2 22.58 -48.23 -47.79
N ASP A 3 23.14 -48.59 -46.63
CA ASP A 3 22.95 -49.83 -45.86
C ASP A 3 23.12 -49.71 -44.32
N ARG A 4 22.44 -50.62 -43.59
CA ARG A 4 22.78 -51.35 -42.33
C ARG A 4 23.14 -50.56 -41.03
N ARG A 5 22.67 -50.94 -39.82
CA ARG A 5 22.62 -52.23 -39.06
C ARG A 5 24.01 -52.68 -38.55
N SER A 6 24.19 -53.29 -37.35
CA SER A 6 23.32 -53.55 -36.17
C SER A 6 24.08 -54.39 -35.10
N LEU A 7 23.71 -54.29 -33.80
CA LEU A 7 23.67 -55.38 -32.78
C LEU A 7 25.00 -56.17 -32.46
N SER A 8 25.20 -56.91 -31.36
CA SER A 8 24.64 -56.98 -29.98
C SER A 8 25.53 -57.90 -29.09
N ASP A 9 25.16 -58.09 -27.81
CA ASP A 9 25.47 -59.27 -26.95
C ASP A 9 26.90 -59.49 -26.38
N ILE A 10 27.15 -60.20 -25.26
CA ILE A 10 26.37 -60.64 -24.07
C ILE A 10 27.37 -60.97 -22.93
N ALA A 11 27.07 -60.69 -21.64
CA ALA A 11 27.43 -61.52 -20.46
C ALA A 11 27.00 -60.89 -19.10
N ALA A 12 26.54 -61.74 -18.16
CA ALA A 12 26.18 -61.49 -16.75
C ALA A 12 26.30 -62.85 -15.99
N PRO A 13 25.76 -63.12 -14.77
CA PRO A 13 25.19 -62.30 -13.67
C PRO A 13 26.15 -62.33 -12.44
N ARG A 14 25.85 -62.21 -11.12
CA ARG A 14 24.68 -62.26 -10.20
C ARG A 14 24.83 -61.16 -9.13
N LEU A 15 23.81 -60.57 -8.47
CA LEU A 15 22.55 -61.03 -7.84
C LEU A 15 22.69 -61.69 -6.46
N LEU A 16 22.28 -60.98 -5.40
CA LEU A 16 21.07 -61.29 -4.61
C LEU A 16 20.62 -60.12 -3.69
N ARG A 17 19.30 -60.08 -3.40
CA ARG A 17 18.57 -59.28 -2.38
C ARG A 17 18.09 -60.29 -1.27
N PRO A 18 17.10 -60.08 -0.34
CA PRO A 18 16.16 -58.94 -0.11
C PRO A 18 15.76 -58.61 1.38
N THR A 19 14.96 -57.53 1.56
CA THR A 19 13.84 -57.36 2.57
C THR A 19 14.08 -57.51 4.09
N SER A 20 13.26 -57.01 5.04
CA SER A 20 12.22 -55.95 5.06
C SER A 20 11.72 -55.70 6.50
N ALA A 21 10.96 -54.61 6.70
CA ALA A 21 9.94 -54.40 7.74
C ALA A 21 10.37 -53.95 9.16
N SER A 22 9.40 -53.27 9.79
CA SER A 22 9.30 -52.68 11.13
C SER A 22 8.72 -53.72 12.14
N PRO A 23 8.44 -53.45 13.44
CA PRO A 23 8.30 -52.14 14.10
C PRO A 23 8.72 -51.98 15.59
N SER A 24 8.45 -50.78 16.11
CA SER A 24 7.92 -50.48 17.47
C SER A 24 8.86 -50.16 18.66
N ALA A 25 8.36 -49.23 19.47
CA ALA A 25 8.34 -49.20 20.94
C ALA A 25 9.61 -48.94 21.80
N SER A 26 9.83 -47.64 22.06
CA SER A 26 9.55 -47.04 23.40
C SER A 26 10.65 -46.91 24.49
N LEU A 27 10.33 -46.02 25.46
CA LEU A 27 10.77 -45.95 26.86
C LEU A 27 12.22 -45.53 27.24
N TRP A 28 12.33 -44.20 27.50
CA TRP A 28 12.70 -43.63 28.81
C TRP A 28 14.16 -43.46 29.27
N ALA A 29 14.28 -42.64 30.34
CA ALA A 29 15.38 -42.51 31.30
C ALA A 29 16.69 -41.82 30.87
N SER A 30 16.69 -40.48 31.00
CA SER A 30 17.88 -39.75 31.44
C SER A 30 18.36 -40.27 32.82
N PRO A 31 19.64 -40.06 33.17
CA PRO A 31 19.84 -39.16 34.31
C PRO A 31 20.96 -38.13 34.14
N THR A 32 20.79 -37.05 34.87
CA THR A 32 21.67 -35.88 34.98
C THR A 32 23.00 -36.17 35.67
N ARG A 33 24.07 -35.46 35.27
CA ARG A 33 25.07 -34.95 36.23
C ARG A 33 25.64 -33.60 35.81
N ARG A 34 26.04 -32.80 36.81
CA ARG A 34 26.43 -31.38 36.66
C ARG A 34 27.95 -31.22 36.50
N ARG A 35 28.33 -30.16 35.75
CA ARG A 35 29.51 -29.28 35.92
C ARG A 35 30.83 -29.89 36.42
N SER A 36 31.94 -29.61 35.71
CA SER A 36 32.79 -28.44 36.02
C SER A 36 34.04 -28.31 35.14
N GLY A 37 34.58 -27.09 35.05
CA GLY A 37 36.00 -26.82 34.75
C GLY A 37 36.42 -26.70 33.27
N GLY A 38 37.46 -25.89 33.02
CA GLY A 38 38.32 -26.04 31.83
C GLY A 38 38.12 -25.10 30.63
N ARG A 39 38.28 -23.77 30.79
CA ARG A 39 38.64 -22.93 29.63
C ARG A 39 40.10 -23.18 29.25
N ARG A 40 40.36 -23.59 28.00
CA ARG A 40 41.61 -23.33 27.27
C ARG A 40 41.26 -22.73 25.92
N ALA A 41 42.05 -21.76 25.47
CA ALA A 41 41.88 -21.13 24.17
C ALA A 41 42.71 -21.86 23.11
N SER A 42 42.17 -21.97 21.89
CA SER A 42 42.87 -22.30 20.66
C SER A 42 42.61 -21.20 19.63
N GLY A 43 43.57 -20.98 18.72
CA GLY A 43 43.60 -19.81 17.83
C GLY A 43 42.55 -19.82 16.71
N PRO A 44 42.51 -18.75 15.89
CA PRO A 44 41.54 -18.61 14.81
C PRO A 44 41.77 -19.62 13.69
N SER A 45 40.78 -20.46 13.40
CA SER A 45 40.69 -21.17 12.12
C SER A 45 40.36 -20.19 10.99
N ALA A 46 40.80 -20.49 9.78
CA ALA A 46 40.61 -19.61 8.62
C ALA A 46 39.13 -19.35 8.30
N MET A 47 38.85 -18.20 7.67
CA MET A 47 37.54 -17.94 7.08
C MET A 47 37.32 -18.90 5.91
N GLY A 48 36.31 -19.76 6.02
CA GLY A 48 35.66 -20.41 4.88
C GLY A 48 34.29 -19.80 4.68
N ASP A 49 33.82 -19.73 3.43
CA ASP A 49 32.48 -19.24 3.10
C ASP A 49 31.40 -20.26 3.51
N ASP A 50 31.08 -20.32 4.80
CA ASP A 50 29.92 -21.03 5.34
C ASP A 50 28.64 -20.29 4.90
N ALA A 51 28.24 -20.50 3.65
CA ALA A 51 26.92 -20.14 3.16
C ALA A 51 25.87 -20.85 4.05
N PRO A 52 24.94 -20.12 4.69
CA PRO A 52 24.04 -20.72 5.67
C PRO A 52 23.21 -21.82 5.00
N ARG A 53 23.24 -23.02 5.60
CA ARG A 53 22.46 -24.17 5.13
C ARG A 53 20.98 -23.77 5.04
N PRO A 54 20.24 -24.17 3.99
CA PRO A 54 18.83 -23.89 3.90
C PRO A 54 18.10 -24.33 5.16
N ALA A 55 17.30 -23.43 5.75
CA ALA A 55 16.44 -23.79 6.86
C ALA A 55 15.41 -24.83 6.38
N ALA A 56 15.04 -25.78 7.24
CA ALA A 56 14.05 -26.79 6.89
C ALA A 56 12.71 -26.12 6.50
N PRO A 57 12.02 -26.60 5.44
CA PRO A 57 10.76 -26.00 5.02
C PRO A 57 9.71 -25.99 6.14
N LYS A 58 9.01 -24.87 6.30
CA LYS A 58 7.92 -24.74 7.28
C LYS A 58 6.69 -25.49 6.78
N LEU A 59 6.08 -26.26 7.66
CA LEU A 59 4.78 -26.92 7.46
C LEU A 59 3.76 -26.37 8.45
N PRO A 60 2.45 -26.51 8.21
CA PRO A 60 1.43 -26.16 9.18
C PRO A 60 1.63 -26.89 10.52
N VAL A 61 1.30 -26.21 11.61
CA VAL A 61 1.37 -26.74 12.97
C VAL A 61 -0.05 -26.80 13.53
N PRO A 62 -0.59 -27.99 13.86
CA PRO A 62 -1.92 -28.13 14.43
C PRO A 62 -2.10 -27.30 15.71
N GLY A 63 -3.28 -26.70 15.88
CA GLY A 63 -3.60 -25.84 17.02
C GLY A 63 -2.90 -24.47 17.02
N ARG A 64 -2.07 -24.16 16.00
CA ARG A 64 -1.52 -22.82 15.76
C ARG A 64 -2.12 -22.20 14.51
N ARG A 65 -2.09 -20.88 14.43
CA ARG A 65 -2.54 -20.13 13.27
C ARG A 65 -1.50 -20.22 12.15
N ASN A 66 -1.84 -20.89 11.06
CA ASN A 66 -0.98 -21.08 9.89
C ASN A 66 -1.41 -20.11 8.78
N ILE A 67 -0.49 -19.27 8.31
CA ILE A 67 -0.76 -18.24 7.29
C ILE A 67 0.01 -18.58 6.01
N LEU A 68 -0.72 -18.83 4.94
CA LEU A 68 -0.17 -18.94 3.59
C LEU A 68 -0.32 -17.58 2.91
N ILE A 69 0.79 -16.94 2.56
CA ILE A 69 0.79 -15.62 1.93
C ILE A 69 1.27 -15.78 0.50
N THR A 70 0.48 -15.30 -0.47
CA THR A 70 0.94 -15.16 -1.86
C THR A 70 0.89 -13.71 -2.33
N SER A 71 1.83 -13.36 -3.20
CA SER A 71 1.80 -12.10 -3.94
C SER A 71 1.72 -12.39 -5.42
N ALA A 72 0.93 -11.60 -6.16
CA ALA A 72 0.69 -11.84 -7.57
C ALA A 72 1.98 -11.94 -8.38
N LEU A 73 2.13 -13.05 -9.12
CA LEU A 73 3.34 -13.40 -9.84
C LEU A 73 3.68 -12.28 -10.86
N PRO A 74 4.81 -11.56 -10.72
CA PRO A 74 5.25 -10.61 -11.73
C PRO A 74 5.54 -11.31 -13.07
N TYR A 75 5.00 -10.76 -14.16
CA TYR A 75 5.25 -11.24 -15.51
C TYR A 75 6.69 -10.93 -15.95
N VAL A 76 7.45 -11.98 -16.26
CA VAL A 76 8.92 -11.96 -16.29
C VAL A 76 9.52 -11.04 -17.34
N ASN A 77 8.85 -10.78 -18.46
CA ASN A 77 9.47 -10.03 -19.58
C ASN A 77 9.61 -8.50 -19.34
N ASN A 78 9.31 -8.02 -18.12
CA ASN A 78 9.32 -6.62 -17.73
C ASN A 78 10.04 -6.40 -16.40
N VAL A 79 11.08 -5.55 -16.38
CA VAL A 79 11.61 -5.00 -15.13
C VAL A 79 10.45 -4.36 -14.35
N PRO A 80 10.24 -4.70 -13.06
CA PRO A 80 9.12 -4.17 -12.29
C PRO A 80 9.37 -2.70 -11.95
N HIS A 81 8.34 -1.87 -12.03
CA HIS A 81 8.35 -0.49 -11.53
C HIS A 81 7.79 -0.39 -10.12
N LEU A 82 7.99 0.75 -9.45
CA LEU A 82 7.56 0.95 -8.05
C LEU A 82 6.07 0.63 -7.83
N GLY A 83 5.23 0.82 -8.84
CA GLY A 83 3.81 0.47 -8.82
C GLY A 83 3.55 -1.03 -8.69
N ASN A 84 4.30 -1.89 -9.39
CA ASN A 84 4.19 -3.35 -9.21
C ASN A 84 4.71 -3.77 -7.82
N ILE A 85 5.78 -3.10 -7.36
CA ILE A 85 6.41 -3.38 -6.06
C ILE A 85 5.44 -3.08 -4.92
N ILE A 86 4.85 -1.88 -4.87
CA ILE A 86 3.89 -1.54 -3.80
C ILE A 86 2.58 -2.33 -3.90
N GLY A 87 2.05 -2.54 -5.11
CA GLY A 87 0.76 -3.20 -5.29
C GLY A 87 0.77 -4.68 -4.91
N CYS A 88 1.91 -5.35 -5.14
CA CYS A 88 2.08 -6.78 -4.90
C CYS A 88 3.09 -7.04 -3.77
N VAL A 89 4.37 -7.16 -4.11
CA VAL A 89 5.35 -7.87 -3.26
C VAL A 89 5.71 -7.15 -1.96
N LEU A 90 5.73 -5.82 -1.96
CA LEU A 90 6.02 -5.04 -0.76
C LEU A 90 4.83 -5.00 0.21
N SER A 91 3.59 -5.04 -0.31
CA SER A 91 2.40 -5.17 0.54
C SER A 91 2.36 -6.53 1.25
N ALA A 92 2.68 -7.61 0.52
CA ALA A 92 2.72 -8.96 1.09
C ALA A 92 3.90 -9.14 2.09
N ASP A 93 5.08 -8.59 1.79
CA ASP A 93 6.25 -8.68 2.68
C ASP A 93 5.98 -8.05 4.05
N VAL A 94 5.35 -6.88 4.08
CA VAL A 94 4.94 -6.20 5.32
C VAL A 94 3.99 -7.08 6.14
N PHE A 95 3.02 -7.75 5.51
CA PHE A 95 2.13 -8.65 6.22
C PHE A 95 2.85 -9.94 6.67
N ALA A 96 3.73 -10.51 5.86
CA ALA A 96 4.52 -11.70 6.20
C ALA A 96 5.45 -11.47 7.40
N ARG A 97 6.17 -10.34 7.41
CA ARG A 97 6.98 -9.90 8.55
C ARG A 97 6.13 -9.70 9.81
N TYR A 98 4.99 -9.01 9.68
CA TYR A 98 4.04 -8.84 10.78
C TYR A 98 3.54 -10.19 11.35
N CYS A 99 3.14 -11.15 10.52
CA CYS A 99 2.71 -12.48 10.99
C CYS A 99 3.82 -13.21 11.77
N ARG A 100 5.07 -13.16 11.27
CA ARG A 100 6.24 -13.73 11.95
C ARG A 100 6.50 -13.04 13.30
N LEU A 101 6.38 -11.71 13.37
CA LEU A 101 6.49 -10.91 14.60
C LEU A 101 5.45 -11.28 15.68
N ARG A 102 4.20 -11.60 15.27
CA ARG A 102 3.16 -12.11 16.18
C ARG A 102 3.45 -13.55 16.67
N GLY A 103 4.36 -14.26 16.01
CA GLY A 103 4.66 -15.67 16.26
C GLY A 103 3.79 -16.65 15.44
N TYR A 104 3.05 -16.16 14.44
CA TYR A 104 2.25 -17.02 13.56
C TYR A 104 3.14 -17.86 12.65
N ASN A 105 2.69 -19.07 12.33
CA ASN A 105 3.40 -19.94 11.41
C ASN A 105 3.11 -19.50 9.98
N ALA A 106 3.97 -18.64 9.42
CA ALA A 106 3.76 -18.01 8.13
C ALA A 106 4.82 -18.42 7.09
N ILE A 107 4.34 -18.77 5.89
CA ILE A 107 5.15 -18.84 4.66
C ILE A 107 4.70 -17.79 3.66
N TYR A 108 5.66 -17.17 2.97
CA TYR A 108 5.43 -16.19 1.91
C TYR A 108 5.97 -16.69 0.58
N ILE A 109 5.07 -16.98 -0.35
CA ILE A 109 5.33 -17.60 -1.65
C ILE A 109 5.09 -16.60 -2.78
N CYS A 110 6.04 -16.49 -3.71
CA CYS A 110 5.89 -15.76 -4.97
C CYS A 110 6.86 -16.35 -6.01
N GLY A 111 6.89 -15.77 -7.21
CA GLY A 111 7.78 -16.17 -8.28
C GLY A 111 7.48 -15.41 -9.56
N THR A 112 8.21 -15.71 -10.63
CA THR A 112 7.94 -15.15 -11.95
C THR A 112 6.89 -15.96 -12.71
N ASP A 113 5.96 -15.26 -13.36
CA ASP A 113 5.12 -15.83 -14.41
C ASP A 113 5.82 -15.66 -15.76
N GLU A 114 5.98 -16.77 -16.48
CA GLU A 114 6.97 -16.90 -17.55
C GLU A 114 6.38 -17.31 -18.91
N TYR A 115 5.14 -17.78 -18.95
CA TYR A 115 4.56 -18.40 -20.15
C TYR A 115 3.81 -17.43 -21.08
N GLY A 116 3.40 -17.93 -22.24
CA GLY A 116 2.52 -17.21 -23.16
C GLY A 116 3.21 -16.26 -24.15
N THR A 117 2.39 -15.68 -25.03
CA THR A 117 2.82 -14.98 -26.26
C THR A 117 3.76 -13.79 -26.02
N ALA A 118 3.63 -13.10 -24.89
CA ALA A 118 4.45 -11.91 -24.64
C ALA A 118 5.90 -12.27 -24.29
N THR A 119 6.17 -13.43 -23.67
CA THR A 119 7.52 -14.00 -23.57
C THR A 119 8.04 -14.39 -24.95
N GLU A 120 7.30 -15.15 -25.76
CA GLU A 120 7.72 -15.53 -27.12
C GLU A 120 8.05 -14.29 -27.98
N THR A 121 7.23 -13.24 -27.89
CA THR A 121 7.43 -11.99 -28.62
C THR A 121 8.69 -11.26 -28.16
N LYS A 122 8.89 -11.13 -26.84
CA LYS A 122 10.08 -10.46 -26.28
C LYS A 122 11.37 -11.23 -26.56
N ALA A 123 11.30 -12.57 -26.59
CA ALA A 123 12.40 -13.46 -26.97
C ALA A 123 12.79 -13.27 -28.45
N MET A 124 11.81 -13.20 -29.37
CA MET A 124 12.05 -12.88 -30.78
C MET A 124 12.67 -11.47 -30.97
N GLU A 125 12.22 -10.47 -30.21
CA GLU A 125 12.82 -9.12 -30.23
C GLU A 125 14.28 -9.10 -29.75
N GLU A 126 14.61 -9.87 -28.71
CA GLU A 126 15.96 -9.96 -28.14
C GLU A 126 16.83 -11.06 -28.77
N LYS A 127 16.32 -11.74 -29.80
CA LYS A 127 17.00 -12.80 -30.59
C LYS A 127 17.50 -13.97 -29.73
N CYS A 128 16.72 -14.37 -28.72
CA CYS A 128 16.99 -15.49 -27.84
C CYS A 128 15.77 -16.42 -27.72
N THR A 129 15.91 -17.54 -27.02
CA THR A 129 14.79 -18.44 -26.72
C THR A 129 13.91 -17.90 -25.58
N PRO A 130 12.62 -18.31 -25.51
CA PRO A 130 11.76 -18.01 -24.36
C PRO A 130 12.37 -18.41 -23.01
N LYS A 131 13.12 -19.52 -22.94
CA LYS A 131 13.79 -19.93 -21.70
C LYS A 131 14.90 -18.95 -21.30
N GLU A 132 15.78 -18.55 -22.21
CA GLU A 132 16.91 -17.67 -21.90
C GLU A 132 16.44 -16.28 -21.43
N ILE A 133 15.37 -15.74 -22.03
CA ILE A 133 14.82 -14.45 -21.57
C ILE A 133 14.17 -14.58 -20.18
N CYS A 134 13.49 -15.68 -19.90
CA CYS A 134 12.95 -15.94 -18.57
C CYS A 134 14.05 -16.13 -17.52
N ASP A 135 15.10 -16.89 -17.82
CA ASP A 135 16.25 -17.09 -16.92
C ASP A 135 16.94 -15.75 -16.60
N LYS A 136 17.19 -14.93 -17.63
CA LYS A 136 17.74 -13.58 -17.53
C LYS A 136 16.90 -12.68 -16.61
N TYR A 137 15.59 -12.59 -16.87
CA TYR A 137 14.75 -11.66 -16.14
C TYR A 137 14.35 -12.17 -14.75
N HIS A 138 14.19 -13.48 -14.52
CA HIS A 138 13.98 -14.02 -13.18
C HIS A 138 15.11 -13.60 -12.21
N ALA A 139 16.36 -13.64 -12.67
CA ALA A 139 17.50 -13.13 -11.90
C ALA A 139 17.35 -11.63 -11.57
N ILE A 140 16.96 -10.79 -12.55
CA ILE A 140 16.71 -9.36 -12.36
C ILE A 140 15.60 -9.11 -11.32
N HIS A 141 14.49 -9.84 -11.39
CA HIS A 141 13.43 -9.76 -10.37
C HIS A 141 13.94 -10.14 -8.98
N LYS A 142 14.67 -11.26 -8.87
CA LYS A 142 15.22 -11.77 -7.61
C LYS A 142 16.22 -10.80 -6.98
N GLU A 143 17.07 -10.15 -7.78
CA GLU A 143 17.98 -9.10 -7.32
C GLU A 143 17.25 -7.84 -6.84
N ILE A 144 16.25 -7.37 -7.58
CA ILE A 144 15.44 -6.19 -7.21
C ILE A 144 14.72 -6.45 -5.90
N TYR A 145 14.04 -7.58 -5.76
CA TYR A 145 13.29 -7.89 -4.54
C TYR A 145 14.22 -8.16 -3.34
N LYS A 146 15.40 -8.74 -3.55
CA LYS A 146 16.45 -8.81 -2.52
C LYS A 146 16.93 -7.43 -2.08
N TRP A 147 17.09 -6.47 -3.01
CA TRP A 147 17.49 -5.10 -2.66
C TRP A 147 16.38 -4.30 -1.95
N PHE A 148 15.11 -4.55 -2.30
CA PHE A 148 13.94 -4.00 -1.59
C PHE A 148 13.67 -4.69 -0.22
N ASP A 149 14.57 -5.58 0.25
CA ASP A 149 14.43 -6.34 1.50
C ASP A 149 13.11 -7.13 1.55
N ILE A 150 12.78 -7.83 0.46
CA ILE A 150 11.59 -8.69 0.37
C ILE A 150 11.95 -10.11 0.84
N SER A 151 11.26 -10.57 1.87
CA SER A 151 11.54 -11.78 2.64
C SER A 151 10.63 -12.95 2.28
N PHE A 152 10.67 -13.39 1.01
CA PHE A 152 10.03 -14.63 0.58
C PHE A 152 10.57 -15.84 1.36
N ASP A 153 9.72 -16.83 1.63
CA ASP A 153 10.14 -18.17 2.01
C ASP A 153 10.52 -18.99 0.76
N GLU A 154 9.88 -18.74 -0.39
CA GLU A 154 10.33 -19.18 -1.72
C GLU A 154 10.01 -18.13 -2.80
N PHE A 155 10.94 -17.93 -3.75
CA PHE A 155 10.76 -17.12 -4.95
C PHE A 155 11.06 -17.96 -6.20
N GLY A 156 10.04 -18.68 -6.64
CA GLY A 156 10.09 -19.68 -7.71
C GLY A 156 9.70 -19.15 -9.09
N ARG A 157 9.20 -20.05 -9.94
CA ARG A 157 9.02 -19.85 -11.40
C ARG A 157 7.88 -20.72 -11.92
N THR A 158 7.04 -20.21 -12.83
CA THR A 158 6.05 -21.06 -13.52
C THR A 158 6.67 -21.99 -14.58
N SER A 159 7.92 -21.77 -15.02
CA SER A 159 8.61 -22.68 -15.96
C SER A 159 9.16 -23.99 -15.34
N SER A 160 8.59 -24.47 -14.24
CA SER A 160 9.09 -25.63 -13.48
C SER A 160 8.46 -26.96 -13.96
N PRO A 161 9.13 -28.12 -13.76
CA PRO A 161 8.49 -29.42 -13.91
C PRO A 161 7.25 -29.57 -13.02
N GLN A 162 7.33 -29.05 -11.80
CA GLN A 162 6.25 -29.02 -10.80
C GLN A 162 5.00 -28.27 -11.29
N GLN A 163 5.16 -27.19 -12.06
CA GLN A 163 4.03 -26.50 -12.69
C GLN A 163 3.32 -27.43 -13.67
N THR A 164 4.06 -28.16 -14.49
CA THR A 164 3.48 -29.11 -15.44
C THR A 164 2.71 -30.21 -14.72
N GLU A 165 3.32 -30.82 -13.70
CA GLU A 165 2.70 -31.88 -12.89
C GLU A 165 1.39 -31.42 -12.20
N VAL A 166 1.43 -30.33 -11.45
CA VAL A 166 0.27 -29.84 -10.68
C VAL A 166 -0.83 -29.31 -11.62
N CYS A 167 -0.47 -28.59 -12.68
CA CYS A 167 -1.44 -28.09 -13.67
C CYS A 167 -2.12 -29.23 -14.44
N GLN A 168 -1.38 -30.27 -14.84
CA GLN A 168 -1.95 -31.43 -15.52
C GLN A 168 -2.85 -32.26 -14.57
N THR A 169 -2.49 -32.36 -13.29
CA THR A 169 -3.32 -33.02 -12.27
C THR A 169 -4.67 -32.31 -12.08
N ILE A 170 -4.65 -30.97 -11.92
CA ILE A 170 -5.86 -30.15 -11.78
C ILE A 170 -6.72 -30.22 -13.05
N PHE A 171 -6.10 -30.13 -14.23
CA PHE A 171 -6.79 -30.31 -15.51
C PHE A 171 -7.48 -31.68 -15.62
N GLN A 172 -6.77 -32.76 -15.26
CA GLN A 172 -7.31 -34.12 -15.32
C GLN A 172 -8.54 -34.27 -14.43
N LYS A 173 -8.54 -33.68 -13.22
CA LYS A 173 -9.72 -33.66 -12.33
C LYS A 173 -10.88 -32.85 -12.90
N LEU A 174 -10.62 -31.73 -13.56
CA LEU A 174 -11.67 -30.94 -14.25
C LEU A 174 -12.28 -31.70 -15.43
N LEU A 175 -11.47 -32.48 -16.16
CA LEU A 175 -11.91 -33.33 -17.26
C LEU A 175 -12.76 -34.51 -16.75
N GLU A 176 -12.28 -35.25 -15.73
CA GLU A 176 -13.00 -36.36 -15.09
C GLU A 176 -14.36 -35.92 -14.52
N ASN A 177 -14.44 -34.72 -13.96
CA ASN A 177 -15.66 -34.15 -13.39
C ASN A 177 -16.57 -33.44 -14.42
N ASN A 178 -16.23 -33.47 -15.71
CA ASN A 178 -17.01 -32.89 -16.82
C ASN A 178 -17.22 -31.36 -16.75
N TRP A 179 -16.27 -30.60 -16.20
CA TRP A 179 -16.31 -29.12 -16.19
C TRP A 179 -15.69 -28.47 -17.43
N LEU A 180 -15.27 -29.27 -18.41
CA LEU A 180 -14.60 -28.82 -19.62
C LEU A 180 -15.45 -29.09 -20.85
N SER A 181 -15.53 -28.10 -21.75
CA SER A 181 -16.17 -28.23 -23.06
C SER A 181 -15.16 -28.03 -24.19
N GLU A 182 -15.49 -28.52 -25.37
CA GLU A 182 -14.75 -28.30 -26.61
C GLU A 182 -15.51 -27.33 -27.52
N ASN A 183 -14.81 -26.37 -28.13
CA ASN A 183 -15.39 -25.51 -29.15
C ASN A 183 -14.33 -25.09 -30.19
N THR A 184 -14.74 -24.96 -31.44
CA THR A 184 -13.89 -24.58 -32.57
C THR A 184 -13.82 -23.05 -32.70
N MET A 185 -12.63 -22.50 -32.86
CA MET A 185 -12.40 -21.06 -33.05
C MET A 185 -11.71 -20.79 -34.39
N GLN A 186 -12.01 -19.64 -35.01
CA GLN A 186 -11.27 -19.15 -36.17
C GLN A 186 -10.12 -18.25 -35.75
N GLN A 187 -8.92 -18.57 -36.22
CA GLN A 187 -7.69 -17.81 -36.00
C GLN A 187 -6.91 -17.64 -37.31
N LEU A 188 -6.04 -16.64 -37.37
CA LEU A 188 -5.14 -16.46 -38.51
C LEU A 188 -3.95 -17.41 -38.39
N TYR A 189 -3.75 -18.24 -39.41
CA TYR A 189 -2.64 -19.18 -39.53
C TYR A 189 -1.66 -18.69 -40.60
N CYS A 190 -0.37 -18.67 -40.26
CA CYS A 190 0.70 -18.34 -41.19
C CYS A 190 1.42 -19.61 -41.63
N ASP A 191 1.23 -20.01 -42.88
CA ASP A 191 1.85 -21.22 -43.43
C ASP A 191 3.38 -21.14 -43.45
N THR A 192 3.97 -19.98 -43.76
CA THR A 192 5.44 -19.79 -43.76
C THR A 192 6.06 -19.91 -42.36
N CYS A 193 5.33 -19.52 -41.31
CA CYS A 193 5.76 -19.72 -39.93
C CYS A 193 5.23 -21.04 -39.32
N SER A 194 4.46 -21.82 -40.08
CA SER A 194 3.75 -23.03 -39.66
C SER A 194 3.02 -22.93 -38.30
N ARG A 195 2.42 -21.78 -37.99
CA ARG A 195 1.73 -21.52 -36.72
C ARG A 195 0.51 -20.61 -36.85
N PHE A 196 -0.39 -20.73 -35.87
CA PHE A 196 -1.38 -19.70 -35.60
C PHE A 196 -0.71 -18.42 -35.09
N LEU A 197 -1.32 -17.28 -35.39
CA LEU A 197 -0.86 -15.95 -35.00
C LEU A 197 -1.80 -15.39 -33.94
N ALA A 198 -1.28 -15.26 -32.72
CA ALA A 198 -1.88 -14.38 -31.72
C ALA A 198 -1.88 -12.92 -32.20
N ASP A 199 -2.84 -12.13 -31.74
CA ASP A 199 -3.23 -10.81 -32.26
C ASP A 199 -2.05 -9.84 -32.45
N ARG A 200 -1.06 -9.88 -31.55
CA ARG A 200 0.14 -9.02 -31.56
C ARG A 200 1.17 -9.38 -32.64
N LEU A 201 1.04 -10.56 -33.24
CA LEU A 201 1.81 -11.06 -34.38
C LEU A 201 1.07 -10.85 -35.72
N VAL A 202 -0.11 -10.22 -35.69
CA VAL A 202 -0.86 -9.77 -36.87
C VAL A 202 -0.83 -8.24 -36.94
N GLU A 203 -0.51 -7.73 -38.11
CA GLU A 203 -0.68 -6.32 -38.49
C GLU A 203 -1.52 -6.23 -39.77
N GLY A 204 -2.14 -5.10 -40.05
CA GLY A 204 -2.89 -4.88 -41.28
C GLY A 204 -3.61 -3.54 -41.31
N THR A 205 -4.41 -3.31 -42.35
CA THR A 205 -5.18 -2.08 -42.49
C THR A 205 -6.45 -2.13 -41.64
N CYS A 206 -6.65 -1.09 -40.82
CA CYS A 206 -7.80 -0.95 -39.94
C CYS A 206 -9.13 -1.05 -40.72
N PRO A 207 -10.08 -1.91 -40.30
CA PRO A 207 -11.37 -2.05 -40.99
C PRO A 207 -12.31 -0.86 -40.75
N THR A 208 -12.12 -0.12 -39.66
CA THR A 208 -12.96 1.01 -39.25
C THR A 208 -13.07 2.05 -40.37
N PRO A 209 -14.30 2.46 -40.77
CA PRO A 209 -14.51 3.57 -41.69
C PRO A 209 -13.71 4.82 -41.29
N ASP A 210 -13.27 5.56 -42.30
CA ASP A 210 -12.53 6.84 -42.21
C ASP A 210 -11.18 6.78 -41.46
N CYS A 211 -10.83 5.64 -40.84
CA CYS A 211 -9.55 5.43 -40.17
C CYS A 211 -8.45 5.01 -41.14
N ASN A 212 -8.67 3.91 -41.87
CA ASN A 212 -7.76 3.33 -42.87
C ASN A 212 -6.26 3.33 -42.45
N TYR A 213 -5.97 3.02 -41.18
CA TYR A 213 -4.59 2.94 -40.69
C TYR A 213 -3.93 1.63 -41.12
N GLU A 214 -2.95 1.71 -42.01
CA GLU A 214 -2.29 0.58 -42.70
C GLU A 214 -1.49 -0.38 -41.79
N SER A 215 -1.24 0.02 -40.53
CA SER A 215 -0.45 -0.75 -39.55
C SER A 215 -1.20 -0.91 -38.22
N ALA A 216 -2.52 -1.08 -38.28
CA ALA A 216 -3.29 -1.51 -37.11
C ALA A 216 -2.84 -2.91 -36.67
N ARG A 217 -2.85 -3.17 -35.36
CA ARG A 217 -2.55 -4.49 -34.79
C ARG A 217 -3.82 -5.34 -34.76
N GLY A 218 -3.67 -6.65 -34.62
CA GLY A 218 -4.82 -7.56 -34.50
C GLY A 218 -5.75 -7.27 -33.31
N ASP A 219 -5.22 -6.68 -32.22
CA ASP A 219 -5.97 -6.36 -31.01
C ASP A 219 -6.56 -4.93 -30.99
N GLN A 220 -5.84 -3.95 -31.56
CA GLN A 220 -6.23 -2.54 -31.50
C GLN A 220 -5.64 -1.71 -32.65
N CYS A 221 -6.42 -0.78 -33.18
CA CYS A 221 -5.93 0.28 -34.05
C CYS A 221 -5.31 1.44 -33.25
N GLU A 222 -4.03 1.72 -33.45
CA GLU A 222 -3.32 2.79 -32.73
C GLU A 222 -3.76 4.21 -33.17
N LYS A 223 -4.34 4.37 -34.37
CA LYS A 223 -4.82 5.66 -34.90
C LYS A 223 -6.20 6.07 -34.37
N CYS A 224 -7.15 5.14 -34.23
CA CYS A 224 -8.52 5.43 -33.77
C CYS A 224 -8.89 4.83 -32.41
N GLY A 225 -7.98 4.10 -31.77
CA GLY A 225 -8.19 3.46 -30.47
C GLY A 225 -9.16 2.27 -30.46
N LYS A 226 -9.92 2.02 -31.55
CA LYS A 226 -10.89 0.93 -31.64
C LYS A 226 -10.20 -0.43 -31.44
N LEU A 227 -10.77 -1.25 -30.56
CA LEU A 227 -10.45 -2.67 -30.45
C LEU A 227 -10.91 -3.41 -31.71
N LEU A 228 -10.12 -4.39 -32.14
CA LEU A 228 -10.32 -5.17 -33.35
C LEU A 228 -10.27 -6.67 -33.03
N ASN A 229 -10.85 -7.48 -33.91
CA ASN A 229 -10.47 -8.89 -34.04
C ASN A 229 -9.43 -9.01 -35.17
N PRO A 230 -8.41 -9.88 -35.07
CA PRO A 230 -7.39 -10.00 -36.11
C PRO A 230 -7.95 -10.42 -37.48
N THR A 231 -9.04 -11.19 -37.47
CA THR A 231 -9.79 -11.64 -38.64
C THR A 231 -10.57 -10.53 -39.36
N GLU A 232 -10.76 -9.36 -38.73
CA GLU A 232 -11.38 -8.18 -39.36
C GLU A 232 -10.37 -7.29 -40.10
N LEU A 233 -9.06 -7.48 -39.92
CA LEU A 233 -8.04 -6.65 -40.58
C LEU A 233 -8.08 -6.82 -42.11
N LYS A 234 -8.06 -5.70 -42.84
CA LYS A 234 -7.91 -5.67 -44.29
C LYS A 234 -6.43 -5.85 -44.63
N ASP A 235 -6.11 -6.70 -45.60
CA ASP A 235 -4.71 -7.05 -45.95
C ASP A 235 -3.86 -7.42 -44.69
N PRO A 236 -4.27 -8.48 -43.95
CA PRO A 236 -3.54 -8.92 -42.76
C PRO A 236 -2.19 -9.49 -43.15
N LYS A 237 -1.17 -9.26 -42.33
CA LYS A 237 0.21 -9.71 -42.54
C LYS A 237 0.76 -10.29 -41.25
N CYS A 238 1.53 -11.37 -41.38
CA CYS A 238 2.31 -11.91 -40.28
C CYS A 238 3.44 -10.93 -39.94
N LYS A 239 3.45 -10.38 -38.73
CA LYS A 239 4.48 -9.43 -38.27
C LYS A 239 5.91 -10.00 -38.36
N VAL A 240 6.06 -11.32 -38.33
CA VAL A 240 7.34 -12.04 -38.31
C VAL A 240 7.90 -12.33 -39.70
N CYS A 241 7.08 -12.79 -40.66
CA CYS A 241 7.55 -13.13 -42.03
C CYS A 241 6.98 -12.24 -43.14
N ARG A 242 6.18 -11.21 -42.79
CA ARG A 242 5.48 -10.25 -43.67
C ARG A 242 4.42 -10.83 -44.60
N ASN A 243 4.38 -12.15 -44.83
CA ASN A 243 3.39 -12.83 -45.66
C ASN A 243 1.97 -12.77 -45.07
N THR A 244 0.96 -12.77 -45.94
CA THR A 244 -0.46 -12.83 -45.60
C THR A 244 -0.82 -14.16 -44.93
N PRO A 245 -1.41 -14.17 -43.72
CA PRO A 245 -1.96 -15.36 -43.10
C PRO A 245 -3.39 -15.64 -43.60
N ARG A 246 -3.84 -16.90 -43.52
CA ARG A 246 -5.20 -17.32 -43.85
C ARG A 246 -6.01 -17.63 -42.59
N ILE A 247 -7.32 -17.43 -42.63
CA ILE A 247 -8.20 -17.90 -41.55
C ILE A 247 -8.22 -19.43 -41.57
N ARG A 248 -8.12 -20.04 -40.39
CA ARG A 248 -8.18 -21.49 -40.19
C ARG A 248 -8.90 -21.81 -38.88
N ASP A 249 -9.75 -22.82 -38.92
CA ASP A 249 -10.43 -23.37 -37.75
C ASP A 249 -9.44 -24.13 -36.84
N THR A 250 -9.60 -23.97 -35.52
CA THR A 250 -8.75 -24.62 -34.52
C THR A 250 -9.54 -24.89 -33.24
N ASP A 251 -9.51 -26.13 -32.76
CA ASP A 251 -10.32 -26.57 -31.62
C ASP A 251 -9.69 -26.19 -30.28
N HIS A 252 -10.52 -25.89 -29.29
CA HIS A 252 -10.07 -25.46 -27.97
C HIS A 252 -10.90 -26.04 -26.84
N LEU A 253 -10.23 -26.34 -25.72
CA LEU A 253 -10.89 -26.62 -24.45
C LEU A 253 -11.23 -25.34 -23.69
N PHE A 254 -12.42 -25.30 -23.09
CA PHE A 254 -12.96 -24.22 -22.28
C PHE A 254 -13.33 -24.75 -20.89
N LEU A 255 -13.14 -23.92 -19.85
CA LEU A 255 -13.68 -24.16 -18.51
C LEU A 255 -15.09 -23.59 -18.41
N GLU A 256 -16.06 -24.43 -18.03
CA GLU A 256 -17.47 -24.08 -17.91
C GLU A 256 -17.80 -23.38 -16.58
N LEU A 257 -17.29 -22.15 -16.44
CA LEU A 257 -17.66 -21.24 -15.35
C LEU A 257 -19.18 -21.07 -15.13
N PRO A 258 -20.08 -21.08 -16.15
CA PRO A 258 -21.52 -20.96 -15.92
C PRO A 258 -22.06 -22.08 -15.02
N LEU A 259 -21.53 -23.30 -15.15
CA LEU A 259 -21.96 -24.49 -14.41
C LEU A 259 -21.37 -24.54 -12.99
N LEU A 260 -20.26 -23.83 -12.76
CA LEU A 260 -19.60 -23.68 -11.46
C LEU A 260 -20.11 -22.47 -10.65
N LYS A 261 -21.03 -21.68 -11.21
CA LYS A 261 -21.48 -20.39 -10.66
C LYS A 261 -21.95 -20.48 -9.21
N ASP A 262 -22.85 -21.40 -8.88
CA ASP A 262 -23.54 -21.36 -7.58
C ASP A 262 -22.58 -21.70 -6.42
N LYS A 263 -21.69 -22.69 -6.62
CA LYS A 263 -20.59 -22.99 -5.68
C LYS A 263 -19.64 -21.79 -5.49
N LEU A 264 -19.38 -21.06 -6.57
CA LEU A 264 -18.51 -19.89 -6.53
C LEU A 264 -19.19 -18.72 -5.80
N GLU A 265 -20.48 -18.47 -6.04
CA GLU A 265 -21.22 -17.42 -5.33
C GLU A 265 -21.36 -17.73 -3.84
N GLU A 266 -21.56 -18.99 -3.45
CA GLU A 266 -21.51 -19.41 -2.04
C GLU A 266 -20.14 -19.10 -1.41
N TYR A 267 -19.05 -19.51 -2.05
CA TYR A 267 -17.68 -19.22 -1.61
C TYR A 267 -17.43 -17.70 -1.47
N ILE A 268 -17.79 -16.90 -2.48
CA ILE A 268 -17.60 -15.44 -2.47
C ILE A 268 -18.43 -14.77 -1.37
N ASN A 269 -19.71 -15.13 -1.23
CA ASN A 269 -20.60 -14.53 -0.23
C ASN A 269 -20.12 -14.82 1.20
N ASN A 270 -19.62 -16.03 1.46
CA ASN A 270 -19.09 -16.42 2.76
C ASN A 270 -17.71 -15.79 3.05
N MET A 271 -16.75 -15.90 2.12
CA MET A 271 -15.37 -15.46 2.36
C MET A 271 -15.14 -13.96 2.22
N SER A 272 -15.92 -13.24 1.40
CA SER A 272 -15.80 -11.78 1.32
C SER A 272 -16.09 -11.10 2.66
N VAL A 273 -17.03 -11.65 3.44
CA VAL A 273 -17.34 -11.22 4.81
C VAL A 273 -16.31 -11.78 5.80
N ALA A 274 -16.11 -13.10 5.83
CA ALA A 274 -15.27 -13.77 6.83
C ALA A 274 -13.76 -13.40 6.74
N GLY A 275 -13.28 -13.09 5.54
CA GLY A 275 -11.93 -12.58 5.28
C GLY A 275 -11.86 -11.06 5.05
N ALA A 276 -12.94 -10.32 5.31
CA ALA A 276 -13.01 -8.85 5.26
C ALA A 276 -12.37 -8.23 3.99
N TRP A 277 -12.78 -8.71 2.81
CA TRP A 277 -12.21 -8.31 1.51
C TRP A 277 -12.31 -6.80 1.29
N SER A 278 -11.35 -6.23 0.54
CA SER A 278 -11.37 -4.80 0.21
C SER A 278 -12.52 -4.45 -0.73
N GLN A 279 -13.11 -3.26 -0.56
CA GLN A 279 -14.35 -2.88 -1.25
C GLN A 279 -14.23 -2.87 -2.78
N ASN A 280 -13.05 -2.53 -3.31
CA ASN A 280 -12.70 -2.62 -4.73
C ASN A 280 -12.68 -4.07 -5.25
N ALA A 281 -12.21 -5.03 -4.44
CA ALA A 281 -12.23 -6.45 -4.77
C ALA A 281 -13.66 -6.98 -4.88
N ILE A 282 -14.49 -6.63 -3.90
CA ILE A 282 -15.93 -6.97 -3.84
C ILE A 282 -16.66 -6.38 -5.07
N GLN A 283 -16.42 -5.11 -5.39
CA GLN A 283 -17.04 -4.43 -6.54
C GLN A 283 -16.62 -5.07 -7.88
N ALA A 284 -15.32 -5.34 -8.09
CA ALA A 284 -14.83 -5.98 -9.31
C ALA A 284 -15.36 -7.42 -9.48
N THR A 285 -15.49 -8.16 -8.38
CA THR A 285 -16.02 -9.53 -8.38
C THR A 285 -17.52 -9.57 -8.68
N HIS A 286 -18.33 -8.74 -8.01
CA HIS A 286 -19.76 -8.68 -8.30
C HIS A 286 -20.07 -8.11 -9.70
N ALA A 287 -19.20 -7.27 -10.28
CA ALA A 287 -19.34 -6.85 -11.68
C ALA A 287 -19.25 -8.05 -12.65
N TRP A 288 -18.30 -8.96 -12.43
CA TRP A 288 -18.18 -10.20 -13.22
C TRP A 288 -19.35 -11.15 -13.03
N LEU A 289 -19.83 -11.34 -11.79
CA LEU A 289 -21.02 -12.16 -11.52
C LEU A 289 -22.27 -11.57 -12.19
N LYS A 290 -22.44 -10.24 -12.16
CA LYS A 290 -23.58 -9.52 -12.75
C LYS A 290 -23.58 -9.50 -14.28
N GLU A 291 -22.41 -9.55 -14.94
CA GLU A 291 -22.32 -9.73 -16.40
C GLU A 291 -22.79 -11.14 -16.84
N GLY A 292 -22.82 -12.08 -15.90
CA GLY A 292 -22.97 -13.50 -16.17
C GLY A 292 -21.62 -14.15 -16.48
N LEU A 293 -21.30 -15.22 -15.75
CA LEU A 293 -20.14 -16.05 -16.06
C LEU A 293 -20.31 -16.70 -17.43
N LYS A 294 -19.19 -16.85 -18.14
CA LYS A 294 -19.12 -17.36 -19.54
C LYS A 294 -18.00 -18.37 -19.61
N ALA A 295 -18.15 -19.40 -20.45
CA ALA A 295 -17.09 -20.37 -20.72
C ALA A 295 -15.79 -19.66 -21.12
N ARG A 296 -14.63 -20.10 -20.59
CA ARG A 296 -13.33 -19.47 -20.85
C ARG A 296 -12.35 -20.45 -21.47
N CYS A 297 -11.82 -20.14 -22.65
CA CYS A 297 -10.84 -20.97 -23.36
C CYS A 297 -9.53 -21.06 -22.56
N ILE A 298 -9.21 -22.27 -22.08
CA ILE A 298 -8.03 -22.59 -21.24
C ILE A 298 -6.83 -23.10 -22.03
N THR A 299 -6.88 -23.13 -23.37
CA THR A 299 -5.80 -23.66 -24.24
C THR A 299 -5.35 -22.63 -25.29
N ARG A 300 -4.11 -22.70 -25.78
CA ARG A 300 -3.57 -21.83 -26.85
C ARG A 300 -2.59 -22.55 -27.77
N ASP A 301 -2.59 -22.13 -29.02
CA ASP A 301 -1.69 -22.56 -30.10
C ASP A 301 -0.32 -21.84 -30.01
N LEU A 302 0.35 -22.03 -28.87
CA LEU A 302 1.70 -21.55 -28.60
C LEU A 302 2.63 -22.74 -28.36
N LYS A 303 3.95 -22.52 -28.37
CA LYS A 303 4.92 -23.56 -27.98
C LYS A 303 5.56 -23.29 -26.62
N TRP A 304 5.44 -22.07 -26.08
CA TRP A 304 5.90 -21.74 -24.73
C TRP A 304 4.75 -21.67 -23.71
N GLY A 305 4.47 -22.80 -23.08
CA GLY A 305 3.45 -23.00 -22.04
C GLY A 305 3.46 -24.44 -21.51
N VAL A 306 2.65 -24.74 -20.50
CA VAL A 306 2.44 -26.12 -20.02
C VAL A 306 1.70 -26.93 -21.10
N PRO A 307 2.20 -28.10 -21.55
CA PRO A 307 1.54 -28.89 -22.59
C PRO A 307 0.22 -29.52 -22.10
N VAL A 308 -0.78 -29.61 -22.98
CA VAL A 308 -2.08 -30.23 -22.66
C VAL A 308 -1.96 -31.76 -22.73
N PRO A 309 -2.30 -32.52 -21.67
CA PRO A 309 -2.13 -33.97 -21.62
C PRO A 309 -3.30 -34.72 -22.28
N HIS A 310 -3.61 -34.37 -23.53
CA HIS A 310 -4.74 -34.93 -24.27
C HIS A 310 -4.39 -35.06 -25.76
N GLU A 311 -4.62 -36.24 -26.36
CA GLU A 311 -4.11 -36.59 -27.70
C GLU A 311 -4.52 -35.60 -28.80
N LYS A 312 -5.77 -35.12 -28.79
CA LYS A 312 -6.26 -34.08 -29.72
C LYS A 312 -5.55 -32.72 -29.56
N TYR A 313 -4.95 -32.46 -28.41
CA TYR A 313 -4.41 -31.16 -28.01
C TYR A 313 -2.89 -31.16 -27.75
N LYS A 314 -2.19 -32.25 -28.04
CA LYS A 314 -0.74 -32.43 -27.80
C LYS A 314 0.17 -31.35 -28.40
N ASP A 315 -0.28 -30.67 -29.45
CA ASP A 315 0.44 -29.57 -30.10
C ASP A 315 0.18 -28.19 -29.46
N LYS A 316 -0.73 -28.10 -28.49
CA LYS A 316 -1.15 -26.90 -27.77
C LYS A 316 -0.64 -26.88 -26.33
N VAL A 317 -0.69 -25.70 -25.74
CA VAL A 317 -0.38 -25.47 -24.32
C VAL A 317 -1.60 -24.90 -23.58
N PHE A 318 -1.59 -24.93 -22.26
CA PHE A 318 -2.56 -24.20 -21.45
C PHE A 318 -2.38 -22.68 -21.62
N TYR A 319 -3.47 -21.96 -21.41
CA TYR A 319 -3.51 -20.51 -21.44
C TYR A 319 -3.04 -19.96 -20.09
N VAL A 320 -2.13 -18.98 -20.11
CA VAL A 320 -1.49 -18.42 -18.90
C VAL A 320 -2.47 -17.99 -17.78
N TRP A 321 -3.69 -17.57 -18.12
CA TRP A 321 -4.72 -17.19 -17.11
C TRP A 321 -5.45 -18.38 -16.45
N PHE A 322 -5.16 -19.61 -16.88
CA PHE A 322 -5.56 -20.85 -16.21
C PHE A 322 -4.43 -21.36 -15.30
N ASP A 323 -3.19 -21.41 -15.81
CA ASP A 323 -2.09 -22.05 -15.06
C ASP A 323 -1.25 -21.09 -14.20
N ALA A 324 -1.13 -19.80 -14.50
CA ALA A 324 -0.35 -18.89 -13.67
C ALA A 324 -0.80 -18.82 -12.18
N PRO A 325 -2.12 -18.88 -11.85
CA PRO A 325 -2.56 -19.03 -10.45
C PRO A 325 -2.19 -20.38 -9.83
N ILE A 326 -2.14 -21.46 -10.62
CA ILE A 326 -1.62 -22.78 -10.19
C ILE A 326 -0.11 -22.66 -9.84
N GLY A 327 0.58 -21.67 -10.39
CA GLY A 327 1.94 -21.28 -10.04
C GLY A 327 2.19 -21.09 -8.54
N TYR A 328 1.21 -20.62 -7.74
CA TYR A 328 1.39 -20.54 -6.29
C TYR A 328 1.53 -21.94 -5.65
N VAL A 329 0.77 -22.91 -6.14
CA VAL A 329 0.77 -24.30 -5.67
C VAL A 329 2.08 -24.98 -6.07
N SER A 330 2.48 -24.88 -7.34
CA SER A 330 3.70 -25.51 -7.85
C SER A 330 5.00 -24.89 -7.33
N ILE A 331 5.01 -23.59 -7.01
CA ILE A 331 6.14 -22.99 -6.29
C ILE A 331 6.18 -23.49 -4.83
N THR A 332 5.03 -23.76 -4.21
CA THR A 332 5.00 -24.37 -2.87
C THR A 332 5.47 -25.83 -2.91
N SER A 333 5.23 -26.57 -4.00
CA SER A 333 5.79 -27.93 -4.18
C SER A 333 7.28 -27.95 -4.52
N CYS A 334 7.82 -26.88 -5.10
CA CYS A 334 9.28 -26.65 -5.15
C CYS A 334 9.88 -26.36 -3.75
N TYR A 335 9.14 -25.68 -2.86
CA TYR A 335 9.58 -25.38 -1.49
C TYR A 335 9.54 -26.61 -0.56
N THR A 336 8.53 -27.48 -0.71
CA THR A 336 8.41 -28.72 0.08
C THR A 336 7.61 -29.81 -0.64
N SER A 337 8.03 -31.06 -0.49
CA SER A 337 7.28 -32.22 -0.97
C SER A 337 5.93 -32.40 -0.26
N GLU A 338 5.75 -31.81 0.93
CA GLU A 338 4.51 -31.89 1.73
C GLU A 338 3.59 -30.68 1.51
N TRP A 339 3.65 -30.06 0.32
CA TRP A 339 2.91 -28.84 -0.05
C TRP A 339 1.40 -28.95 0.06
N GLU A 340 0.84 -30.16 -0.06
CA GLU A 340 -0.60 -30.40 0.11
C GLU A 340 -1.08 -30.01 1.52
N LYS A 341 -0.20 -30.05 2.54
CA LYS A 341 -0.55 -29.53 3.88
C LYS A 341 -0.86 -28.03 3.85
N TRP A 342 -0.25 -27.25 2.96
CA TRP A 342 -0.56 -25.82 2.81
C TRP A 342 -1.78 -25.58 1.89
N TRP A 343 -1.97 -26.41 0.87
CA TRP A 343 -2.95 -26.18 -0.21
C TRP A 343 -4.20 -27.06 -0.20
N LYS A 344 -4.27 -28.07 0.67
CA LYS A 344 -5.43 -28.97 0.85
C LYS A 344 -5.79 -29.16 2.33
N ASP A 345 -5.69 -28.09 3.11
CA ASP A 345 -6.00 -28.04 4.56
C ASP A 345 -6.72 -26.70 4.91
N PRO A 346 -7.89 -26.41 4.31
CA PRO A 346 -8.63 -25.16 4.54
C PRO A 346 -9.08 -24.99 5.99
N GLU A 347 -9.13 -26.05 6.79
CA GLU A 347 -9.49 -26.02 8.21
C GLU A 347 -8.37 -25.45 9.09
N ASN A 348 -7.10 -25.67 8.73
CA ASN A 348 -5.94 -25.22 9.53
C ASN A 348 -5.11 -24.09 8.89
N VAL A 349 -5.34 -23.74 7.62
CA VAL A 349 -4.54 -22.77 6.85
C VAL A 349 -5.37 -21.57 6.37
N GLU A 350 -4.90 -20.36 6.66
CA GLU A 350 -5.47 -19.11 6.14
C GLU A 350 -4.67 -18.61 4.92
N LEU A 351 -5.26 -18.66 3.72
CA LEU A 351 -4.66 -18.09 2.50
C LEU A 351 -4.97 -16.59 2.35
N TYR A 352 -3.91 -15.78 2.32
CA TYR A 352 -3.92 -14.33 2.07
C TYR A 352 -3.26 -14.00 0.72
N GLN A 353 -3.92 -13.26 -0.16
CA GLN A 353 -3.39 -12.90 -1.48
C GLN A 353 -3.30 -11.38 -1.71
N PHE A 354 -2.18 -10.92 -2.28
CA PHE A 354 -1.84 -9.50 -2.47
C PHE A 354 -1.62 -9.16 -3.95
N MET A 355 -2.36 -8.19 -4.48
CA MET A 355 -2.34 -7.87 -5.91
C MET A 355 -2.86 -6.47 -6.26
N GLY A 356 -2.54 -6.00 -7.48
CA GLY A 356 -3.27 -4.89 -8.11
C GLY A 356 -4.65 -5.31 -8.63
N LYS A 357 -5.58 -4.35 -8.72
CA LYS A 357 -6.99 -4.55 -9.11
C LYS A 357 -7.24 -5.39 -10.37
N ASP A 358 -6.37 -5.30 -11.36
CA ASP A 358 -6.52 -6.00 -12.65
C ASP A 358 -6.50 -7.54 -12.50
N ASN A 359 -5.88 -8.05 -11.44
CA ASN A 359 -5.77 -9.47 -11.16
C ASN A 359 -6.96 -10.05 -10.39
N VAL A 360 -7.89 -9.22 -9.88
CA VAL A 360 -8.96 -9.67 -8.97
C VAL A 360 -9.82 -10.79 -9.55
N PRO A 361 -10.40 -10.69 -10.78
CA PRO A 361 -11.26 -11.74 -11.31
C PRO A 361 -10.56 -13.10 -11.45
N PHE A 362 -9.23 -13.10 -11.57
CA PHE A 362 -8.45 -14.34 -11.70
C PHE A 362 -8.31 -15.06 -10.36
N HIS A 363 -8.39 -14.34 -9.25
CA HIS A 363 -8.25 -14.85 -7.89
C HIS A 363 -9.59 -14.97 -7.14
N THR A 364 -10.63 -14.26 -7.56
CA THR A 364 -11.99 -14.36 -7.00
C THR A 364 -12.98 -15.16 -7.86
N VAL A 365 -12.68 -15.37 -9.16
CA VAL A 365 -13.52 -16.17 -10.07
C VAL A 365 -12.73 -17.34 -10.67
N MET A 366 -11.73 -17.07 -11.53
CA MET A 366 -11.08 -18.12 -12.34
C MET A 366 -10.44 -19.23 -11.51
N PHE A 367 -9.55 -18.87 -10.58
CA PHE A 367 -8.81 -19.84 -9.79
C PHE A 367 -9.69 -20.56 -8.74
N PRO A 368 -10.58 -19.89 -7.97
CA PRO A 368 -11.53 -20.60 -7.13
C PRO A 368 -12.45 -21.55 -7.90
N SER A 369 -12.98 -21.17 -9.07
CA SER A 369 -13.73 -22.12 -9.93
C SER A 369 -12.89 -23.29 -10.40
N THR A 370 -11.62 -23.05 -10.78
CA THR A 370 -10.66 -24.10 -11.18
C THR A 370 -10.44 -25.12 -10.06
N LEU A 371 -10.26 -24.66 -8.81
CA LEU A 371 -10.09 -25.54 -7.65
C LEU A 371 -11.39 -26.23 -7.23
N LEU A 372 -12.51 -25.50 -7.13
CA LEU A 372 -13.84 -26.04 -6.80
C LEU A 372 -14.34 -27.09 -7.81
N GLY A 373 -13.91 -27.00 -9.06
CA GLY A 373 -14.21 -28.00 -10.10
C GLY A 373 -13.46 -29.33 -9.93
N THR A 374 -12.32 -29.36 -9.23
CA THR A 374 -11.61 -30.63 -8.95
C THR A 374 -12.37 -31.54 -7.97
N GLY A 375 -13.21 -30.96 -7.11
CA GLY A 375 -13.89 -31.68 -6.03
C GLY A 375 -13.00 -32.02 -4.82
N GLU A 376 -11.73 -31.60 -4.81
CA GLU A 376 -10.80 -31.82 -3.68
C GLU A 376 -10.90 -30.71 -2.63
N ASN A 377 -10.45 -30.97 -1.39
CA ASN A 377 -10.54 -30.04 -0.25
C ASN A 377 -9.45 -28.94 -0.29
N TRP A 378 -9.46 -28.08 -1.32
CA TRP A 378 -8.43 -27.05 -1.50
C TRP A 378 -8.52 -25.90 -0.48
N THR A 379 -7.36 -25.42 -0.03
CA THR A 379 -7.19 -24.16 0.71
C THR A 379 -7.52 -22.97 -0.20
N LEU A 380 -8.79 -22.56 -0.24
CA LEU A 380 -9.24 -21.37 -0.97
C LEU A 380 -8.82 -20.08 -0.28
N MET A 381 -8.77 -18.98 -1.02
CA MET A 381 -8.37 -17.67 -0.48
C MET A 381 -9.37 -17.20 0.58
N LYS A 382 -8.86 -16.94 1.80
CA LYS A 382 -9.62 -16.31 2.87
C LYS A 382 -9.69 -14.80 2.65
N THR A 383 -8.53 -14.14 2.49
CA THR A 383 -8.43 -12.67 2.46
C THR A 383 -7.70 -12.17 1.22
N ILE A 384 -8.26 -11.15 0.57
CA ILE A 384 -7.63 -10.44 -0.55
C ILE A 384 -7.22 -9.01 -0.15
N SER A 385 -6.01 -8.60 -0.49
CA SER A 385 -5.52 -7.22 -0.33
C SER A 385 -5.25 -6.61 -1.70
N VAL A 386 -6.20 -5.79 -2.17
CA VAL A 386 -6.18 -5.22 -3.52
C VAL A 386 -5.76 -3.75 -3.50
N THR A 387 -4.83 -3.38 -4.38
CA THR A 387 -4.44 -1.98 -4.56
C THR A 387 -4.92 -1.38 -5.89
N GLU A 388 -5.22 -0.09 -5.84
CA GLU A 388 -5.35 0.79 -7.00
C GLU A 388 -3.95 1.14 -7.57
N TYR A 389 -3.84 2.02 -8.56
CA TYR A 389 -2.53 2.30 -9.18
C TYR A 389 -1.68 3.31 -8.40
N LEU A 390 -0.37 3.13 -8.45
CA LEU A 390 0.60 4.20 -8.22
C LEU A 390 0.94 4.86 -9.57
N ASN A 391 0.63 6.15 -9.70
CA ASN A 391 1.00 7.01 -10.81
C ASN A 391 2.33 7.73 -10.50
N TYR A 392 2.93 8.42 -11.48
CA TYR A 392 4.25 9.04 -11.37
C TYR A 392 4.26 10.48 -11.93
N GLU A 393 4.58 11.44 -11.07
CA GLU A 393 4.66 12.89 -11.35
C GLU A 393 3.40 13.45 -12.06
N ALA A 394 3.43 13.64 -13.38
CA ALA A 394 2.30 14.17 -14.15
C ALA A 394 1.50 13.11 -14.93
N GLY A 395 1.78 11.82 -14.74
CA GLY A 395 1.17 10.75 -15.54
C GLY A 395 1.41 9.34 -15.02
N LYS A 396 1.50 8.37 -15.94
CA LYS A 396 1.71 6.94 -15.62
C LYS A 396 3.16 6.52 -15.86
N PHE A 397 3.60 5.50 -15.13
CA PHE A 397 4.82 4.76 -15.49
C PHE A 397 4.71 4.24 -16.93
N SER A 398 5.81 4.28 -17.69
CA SER A 398 5.82 3.83 -19.09
C SER A 398 7.16 3.20 -19.45
N LYS A 399 7.19 1.88 -19.70
CA LYS A 399 8.41 1.18 -20.11
C LYS A 399 8.94 1.69 -21.46
N SER A 400 8.06 1.86 -22.45
CA SER A 400 8.44 2.29 -23.81
C SER A 400 8.93 3.74 -23.88
N LYS A 401 8.37 4.65 -23.07
CA LYS A 401 8.87 6.02 -22.90
C LYS A 401 9.88 6.16 -21.75
N GLY A 402 10.22 5.05 -21.09
CA GLY A 402 11.00 4.94 -19.84
C GLY A 402 10.53 5.75 -18.63
N ILE A 403 9.43 6.50 -18.71
CA ILE A 403 8.95 7.42 -17.66
C ILE A 403 8.77 6.68 -16.33
N GLY A 404 9.39 7.20 -15.28
CA GLY A 404 9.34 6.67 -13.92
C GLY A 404 10.59 5.91 -13.48
N VAL A 405 10.52 5.48 -12.21
CA VAL A 405 11.56 4.70 -11.52
C VAL A 405 11.22 3.20 -11.60
N PHE A 406 12.16 2.42 -12.10
CA PHE A 406 12.10 0.95 -12.07
C PHE A 406 12.89 0.38 -10.88
N GLY A 407 12.69 -0.90 -10.56
CA GLY A 407 13.28 -1.51 -9.37
C GLY A 407 14.82 -1.54 -9.37
N ASN A 408 15.44 -1.54 -10.57
CA ASN A 408 16.87 -1.33 -10.74
C ASN A 408 17.27 0.16 -10.61
N ASP A 409 16.53 1.08 -11.24
CA ASP A 409 16.77 2.54 -11.16
C ASP A 409 16.84 3.02 -9.70
N ALA A 410 16.01 2.47 -8.81
CA ALA A 410 15.93 2.84 -7.40
C ALA A 410 17.25 2.63 -6.64
N LYS A 411 17.96 1.53 -6.90
CA LYS A 411 19.25 1.18 -6.28
C LYS A 411 20.34 2.21 -6.63
N ASP A 412 20.34 2.68 -7.87
CA ASP A 412 21.35 3.62 -8.40
C ASP A 412 21.17 5.06 -7.87
N THR A 413 20.08 5.35 -7.17
CA THR A 413 19.88 6.65 -6.50
C THR A 413 20.69 6.82 -5.23
N LYS A 414 21.20 5.72 -4.64
CA LYS A 414 21.82 5.68 -3.30
C LYS A 414 20.88 6.10 -2.15
N ILE A 415 19.60 6.34 -2.43
CA ILE A 415 18.56 6.47 -1.39
C ILE A 415 18.32 5.06 -0.80
N PRO A 416 18.43 4.87 0.53
CA PRO A 416 18.30 3.55 1.15
C PRO A 416 16.94 2.89 0.93
N ALA A 417 16.91 1.55 0.92
CA ALA A 417 15.73 0.75 0.61
C ALA A 417 14.58 1.02 1.61
N GLU A 418 14.87 1.22 2.88
CA GLU A 418 13.89 1.56 3.92
C GLU A 418 13.15 2.87 3.65
N VAL A 419 13.81 3.86 3.02
CA VAL A 419 13.16 5.13 2.63
C VAL A 419 12.18 4.90 1.49
N TRP A 420 12.55 4.09 0.49
CA TRP A 420 11.65 3.68 -0.59
C TRP A 420 10.45 2.90 -0.05
N ARG A 421 10.68 1.93 0.83
CA ARG A 421 9.61 1.14 1.46
C ARG A 421 8.67 2.05 2.26
N TYR A 422 9.20 2.91 3.13
CA TYR A 422 8.43 3.86 3.91
C TYR A 422 7.56 4.75 3.03
N TYR A 423 8.15 5.36 2.00
CA TYR A 423 7.45 6.28 1.10
C TYR A 423 6.30 5.58 0.35
N LEU A 424 6.56 4.40 -0.22
CA LEU A 424 5.56 3.65 -0.95
C LEU A 424 4.44 3.14 -0.03
N LEU A 425 4.74 2.80 1.22
CA LEU A 425 3.76 2.29 2.19
C LEU A 425 2.91 3.42 2.82
N THR A 426 3.50 4.58 3.15
CA THR A 426 2.73 5.76 3.60
C THR A 426 1.84 6.29 2.46
N ASN A 427 2.25 6.14 1.20
CA ASN A 427 1.46 6.44 0.01
C ASN A 427 0.78 5.22 -0.65
N ARG A 428 0.57 4.10 0.07
CA ARG A 428 -0.08 2.90 -0.49
C ARG A 428 -1.47 3.22 -1.09
N PRO A 429 -1.77 2.80 -2.34
CA PRO A 429 -3.07 2.98 -3.00
C PRO A 429 -4.11 1.93 -2.53
N GLU A 430 -4.63 2.10 -1.31
CA GLU A 430 -5.58 1.15 -0.70
C GLU A 430 -7.06 1.39 -1.08
N VAL A 431 -7.41 2.57 -1.60
CA VAL A 431 -8.81 3.01 -1.83
C VAL A 431 -8.97 3.80 -3.13
N SER A 432 -7.95 4.56 -3.51
CA SER A 432 -7.88 5.29 -4.78
C SER A 432 -6.48 5.15 -5.36
N ASP A 433 -6.34 5.44 -6.66
CA ASP A 433 -5.05 5.74 -7.27
C ASP A 433 -4.28 6.78 -6.42
N THR A 434 -2.95 6.67 -6.41
CA THR A 434 -2.01 7.54 -5.68
C THR A 434 -0.92 8.05 -6.60
N LEU A 435 -0.08 8.97 -6.13
CA LEU A 435 0.94 9.63 -6.94
C LEU A 435 2.30 9.63 -6.24
N PHE A 436 3.31 9.10 -6.92
CA PHE A 436 4.71 9.32 -6.58
C PHE A 436 5.16 10.70 -7.07
N THR A 437 5.77 11.51 -6.19
CA THR A 437 6.54 12.70 -6.61
C THR A 437 7.85 12.78 -5.84
N TRP A 438 8.89 13.31 -6.48
CA TRP A 438 10.21 13.47 -5.83
C TRP A 438 10.18 14.48 -4.67
N ALA A 439 9.32 15.50 -4.76
CA ALA A 439 9.15 16.50 -3.70
C ALA A 439 8.45 15.93 -2.46
N ASP A 440 7.43 15.08 -2.62
CA ASP A 440 6.80 14.38 -1.48
C ASP A 440 7.74 13.32 -0.89
N LEU A 441 8.54 12.61 -1.70
CA LEU A 441 9.60 11.72 -1.18
C LEU A 441 10.59 12.47 -0.29
N GLN A 442 11.08 13.64 -0.75
CA GLN A 442 11.95 14.52 0.03
C GLN A 442 11.27 14.98 1.33
N ALA A 443 10.04 15.47 1.24
CA ALA A 443 9.29 15.95 2.41
C ALA A 443 9.11 14.84 3.46
N LYS A 444 8.77 13.62 3.02
CA LYS A 444 8.61 12.45 3.90
C LYS A 444 9.91 12.01 4.55
N LEU A 445 11.00 11.93 3.80
CA LEU A 445 12.33 11.64 4.34
C LEU A 445 12.78 12.71 5.35
N ASN A 446 12.75 13.98 4.96
CA ASN A 446 13.34 15.05 5.78
C ASN A 446 12.49 15.38 7.02
N SER A 447 11.15 15.33 6.93
CA SER A 447 10.26 15.69 8.06
C SER A 447 9.81 14.50 8.93
N GLU A 448 9.46 13.36 8.35
CA GLU A 448 8.88 12.23 9.10
C GLU A 448 9.95 11.21 9.52
N LEU A 449 10.89 10.87 8.63
CA LEU A 449 11.99 9.95 8.99
C LEU A 449 13.12 10.67 9.74
N LEU A 450 13.71 11.71 9.16
CA LEU A 450 14.85 12.41 9.76
C LEU A 450 14.46 13.25 10.99
N SER A 451 13.54 14.22 10.82
CA SER A 451 13.23 15.21 11.87
C SER A 451 12.35 14.70 13.02
N ASN A 452 11.64 13.59 12.84
CA ASN A 452 10.85 12.94 13.90
C ASN A 452 11.51 11.64 14.39
N LEU A 453 11.49 10.57 13.58
CA LEU A 453 11.91 9.22 14.01
C LEU A 453 13.41 9.12 14.33
N GLY A 454 14.27 9.49 13.38
CA GLY A 454 15.72 9.51 13.56
C GLY A 454 16.14 10.50 14.65
N ASN A 455 15.50 11.67 14.72
CA ASN A 455 15.70 12.66 15.77
C ASN A 455 15.36 12.12 17.16
N PHE A 456 14.21 11.45 17.36
CA PHE A 456 13.85 10.84 18.64
C PHE A 456 14.92 9.84 19.10
N ILE A 457 15.24 8.85 18.24
CA ILE A 457 16.17 7.78 18.57
C ILE A 457 17.57 8.36 18.85
N ASN A 458 18.04 9.29 18.02
CA ASN A 458 19.33 9.94 18.20
C ASN A 458 19.37 10.77 19.50
N ARG A 459 18.33 11.55 19.84
CA ARG A 459 18.24 12.30 21.10
C ARG A 459 18.36 11.37 22.31
N VAL A 460 17.66 10.22 22.29
CA VAL A 460 17.68 9.26 23.39
C VAL A 460 19.07 8.61 23.53
N LEU A 461 19.56 7.99 22.47
CA LEU A 461 20.79 7.20 22.53
C LEU A 461 22.03 8.08 22.71
N SER A 462 22.12 9.23 22.03
CA SER A 462 23.22 10.18 22.19
C SER A 462 23.22 10.92 23.54
N PHE A 463 22.09 10.95 24.27
CA PHE A 463 22.11 11.45 25.65
C PHE A 463 22.68 10.41 26.62
N ILE A 464 22.30 9.14 26.45
CA ILE A 464 22.81 8.04 27.28
C ILE A 464 24.30 7.78 27.02
N SER A 465 24.78 7.92 25.78
CA SER A 465 26.20 7.70 25.44
C SER A 465 27.16 8.77 25.93
N LYS A 466 26.68 9.92 26.43
CA LYS A 466 27.55 10.96 26.99
C LYS A 466 28.21 10.48 28.29
N PRO A 467 29.44 10.93 28.61
CA PRO A 467 30.12 10.61 29.88
C PRO A 467 29.29 10.98 31.12
N LEU A 468 29.61 10.36 32.26
CA LEU A 468 29.04 10.75 33.56
C LEU A 468 29.23 12.24 33.83
N GLY A 469 28.22 12.90 34.40
CA GLY A 469 28.14 14.35 34.54
C GLY A 469 27.56 15.07 33.30
N GLN A 470 27.39 14.37 32.17
CA GLN A 470 26.71 14.87 30.97
C GLN A 470 25.67 13.89 30.39
N GLY A 471 25.59 12.68 30.93
CA GLY A 471 24.75 11.56 30.53
C GLY A 471 25.04 10.31 31.36
N TYR A 472 24.91 9.12 30.77
CA TYR A 472 24.94 7.84 31.49
C TYR A 472 26.04 6.86 31.03
N ASN A 473 27.08 7.35 30.34
CA ASN A 473 28.28 6.59 29.94
C ASN A 473 27.97 5.31 29.13
N SER A 474 27.00 5.41 28.22
CA SER A 474 26.40 4.33 27.42
C SER A 474 25.74 3.21 28.23
N ILE A 475 25.34 3.46 29.49
CA ILE A 475 24.61 2.51 30.34
C ILE A 475 23.16 2.99 30.49
N ILE A 476 22.18 2.10 30.33
CA ILE A 476 20.77 2.39 30.65
C ILE A 476 20.65 2.59 32.17
N PRO A 477 20.18 3.76 32.64
CA PRO A 477 20.07 4.02 34.07
C PRO A 477 18.99 3.15 34.71
N ASP A 478 19.12 2.91 36.02
CA ASP A 478 18.05 2.30 36.79
C ASP A 478 16.93 3.30 37.12
N ALA A 479 15.70 2.81 37.21
CA ALA A 479 14.50 3.65 37.32
C ALA A 479 13.45 2.98 38.23
N PRO A 480 13.69 2.92 39.56
CA PRO A 480 12.69 2.43 40.50
C PRO A 480 11.47 3.35 40.54
N ASN A 481 10.29 2.77 40.74
CA ASN A 481 8.99 3.45 40.83
C ASN A 481 8.53 4.16 39.53
N ALA A 482 9.02 3.74 38.36
CA ALA A 482 8.66 4.32 37.06
C ALA A 482 7.14 4.22 36.77
N GLU A 483 6.50 3.15 37.23
CA GLU A 483 5.06 2.91 37.17
C GLU A 483 4.23 3.88 38.04
N SER A 484 4.88 4.51 39.03
CA SER A 484 4.29 5.52 39.91
C SER A 484 4.51 6.96 39.41
N HIS A 485 5.42 7.19 38.45
CA HIS A 485 5.69 8.53 37.91
C HIS A 485 4.58 8.95 36.93
N SER A 486 3.75 9.90 37.36
CA SER A 486 2.50 10.32 36.69
C SER A 486 2.64 10.56 35.17
N LYS A 487 3.63 11.35 34.72
CA LYS A 487 3.86 11.61 33.29
C LYS A 487 4.26 10.35 32.50
N THR A 488 5.02 9.45 33.13
CA THR A 488 5.47 8.18 32.52
C THR A 488 4.32 7.19 32.39
N LYS A 489 3.49 7.05 33.43
CA LYS A 489 2.30 6.20 33.42
C LYS A 489 1.31 6.62 32.33
N ALA A 490 0.91 7.88 32.30
CA ALA A 490 -0.04 8.40 31.31
C ALA A 490 0.48 8.26 29.86
N PHE A 491 1.80 8.43 29.65
CA PHE A 491 2.46 8.19 28.37
C PHE A 491 2.44 6.70 27.98
N ALA A 492 2.74 5.78 28.90
CA ALA A 492 2.77 4.35 28.64
C ALA A 492 1.35 3.76 28.38
N GLU A 493 0.33 4.25 29.08
CA GLU A 493 -1.08 3.92 28.81
C GLU A 493 -1.48 4.33 27.38
N LYS A 494 -1.11 5.54 26.96
CA LYS A 494 -1.36 6.05 25.60
C LYS A 494 -0.61 5.24 24.53
N VAL A 495 0.65 4.90 24.77
CA VAL A 495 1.46 4.07 23.86
C VAL A 495 0.91 2.65 23.75
N GLY A 496 0.49 2.04 24.86
CA GLY A 496 -0.20 0.74 24.85
C GLY A 496 -1.45 0.74 23.97
N SER A 497 -2.27 1.79 24.04
CA SER A 497 -3.44 1.93 23.16
C SER A 497 -3.06 2.08 21.68
N TYR A 498 -1.93 2.72 21.36
CA TYR A 498 -1.44 2.72 19.97
C TYR A 498 -0.93 1.35 19.52
N VAL A 499 -0.34 0.53 20.39
CA VAL A 499 0.05 -0.86 20.05
C VAL A 499 -1.18 -1.73 19.79
N GLU A 500 -2.23 -1.60 20.61
CA GLU A 500 -3.51 -2.28 20.39
C GLU A 500 -4.16 -1.87 19.06
N GLN A 501 -4.20 -0.57 18.74
CA GLN A 501 -4.70 -0.05 17.46
C GLN A 501 -3.83 -0.48 16.27
N TYR A 502 -2.52 -0.58 16.44
CA TYR A 502 -1.60 -1.07 15.42
C TYR A 502 -1.89 -2.54 15.08
N VAL A 503 -2.03 -3.40 16.09
CA VAL A 503 -2.35 -4.82 15.91
C VAL A 503 -3.72 -4.97 15.22
N ASP A 504 -4.75 -4.25 15.66
CA ASP A 504 -6.08 -4.28 15.03
C ASP A 504 -6.04 -3.86 13.54
N ALA A 505 -5.27 -2.82 13.21
CA ALA A 505 -5.09 -2.37 11.83
C ALA A 505 -4.33 -3.41 10.97
N MET A 506 -3.31 -4.06 11.52
CA MET A 506 -2.47 -5.01 10.80
C MET A 506 -3.16 -6.36 10.58
N GLU A 507 -3.94 -6.87 11.55
CA GLU A 507 -4.83 -8.03 11.36
C GLU A 507 -5.81 -7.83 10.21
N LYS A 508 -6.32 -6.60 10.06
CA LYS A 508 -7.27 -6.20 8.99
C LYS A 508 -6.57 -5.75 7.69
N VAL A 509 -5.26 -6.00 7.59
CA VAL A 509 -4.38 -5.68 6.46
C VAL A 509 -4.44 -4.21 6.03
N LYS A 510 -4.68 -3.30 6.99
CA LYS A 510 -4.71 -1.83 6.80
C LYS A 510 -3.30 -1.25 6.97
N LEU A 511 -2.37 -1.72 6.13
CA LEU A 511 -0.93 -1.51 6.27
C LEU A 511 -0.56 -0.02 6.40
N LYS A 512 -1.20 0.84 5.60
CA LYS A 512 -1.01 2.30 5.64
C LYS A 512 -1.41 2.92 6.99
N GLN A 513 -2.49 2.42 7.61
CA GLN A 513 -2.93 2.86 8.92
C GLN A 513 -2.03 2.31 10.04
N GLY A 514 -1.56 1.06 9.94
CA GLY A 514 -0.56 0.49 10.83
C GLY A 514 0.72 1.34 10.88
N LEU A 515 1.30 1.66 9.72
CA LEU A 515 2.47 2.55 9.63
C LEU A 515 2.23 3.92 10.28
N LYS A 516 1.08 4.54 10.02
CA LYS A 516 0.71 5.83 10.61
C LYS A 516 0.62 5.78 12.13
N ILE A 517 0.09 4.70 12.70
CA ILE A 517 0.00 4.50 14.15
C ILE A 517 1.41 4.32 14.74
N ALA A 518 2.25 3.46 14.15
CA ALA A 518 3.63 3.26 14.60
C ALA A 518 4.45 4.57 14.58
N MET A 519 4.32 5.37 13.51
CA MET A 519 4.98 6.69 13.42
C MET A 519 4.42 7.72 14.42
N SER A 520 3.18 7.57 14.87
CA SER A 520 2.59 8.45 15.89
C SER A 520 3.26 8.24 17.25
N ILE A 521 3.67 7.02 17.60
CA ILE A 521 4.44 6.73 18.83
C ILE A 521 5.78 7.50 18.86
N SER A 522 6.42 7.71 17.70
CA SER A 522 7.64 8.55 17.61
C SER A 522 7.35 10.02 17.92
N SER A 523 6.26 10.57 17.39
CA SER A 523 5.84 11.96 17.66
C SER A 523 5.55 12.17 19.16
N GLU A 524 4.89 11.20 19.78
CA GLU A 524 4.57 11.19 21.21
C GLU A 524 5.84 11.03 22.07
N GLY A 525 6.80 10.20 21.65
CA GLY A 525 8.11 10.10 22.31
C GLY A 525 8.89 11.42 22.25
N ASN A 526 8.88 12.12 21.10
CA ASN A 526 9.48 13.44 20.96
C ASN A 526 8.81 14.48 21.86
N PHE A 527 7.47 14.44 21.99
CA PHE A 527 6.72 15.29 22.91
C PHE A 527 7.04 14.98 24.38
N TYR A 528 7.05 13.70 24.76
CA TYR A 528 7.36 13.23 26.11
C TYR A 528 8.75 13.70 26.58
N LEU A 529 9.79 13.59 25.73
CA LEU A 529 11.11 14.15 26.03
C LEU A 529 11.08 15.67 26.23
N GLN A 530 10.29 16.39 25.43
CA GLN A 530 10.23 17.85 25.45
C GLN A 530 9.48 18.38 26.69
N ASP A 531 8.34 17.77 27.03
CA ASP A 531 7.49 18.13 28.16
C ASP A 531 8.10 17.76 29.53
N ASN A 532 8.93 16.72 29.58
CA ASN A 532 9.75 16.41 30.76
C ASN A 532 11.03 17.26 30.83
N GLN A 533 11.43 17.99 29.78
CA GLN A 533 12.65 18.80 29.73
C GLN A 533 13.90 18.05 30.24
N PHE A 534 14.12 16.81 29.78
CA PHE A 534 15.05 15.84 30.39
C PHE A 534 16.49 16.36 30.66
N TRP A 535 16.97 17.30 29.85
CA TRP A 535 18.29 17.95 29.98
C TRP A 535 18.41 18.90 31.19
N LYS A 536 17.27 19.37 31.73
CA LYS A 536 17.18 20.04 33.04
C LYS A 536 17.06 19.03 34.17
N LEU A 537 16.14 18.06 34.05
CA LEU A 537 15.96 17.00 35.05
C LEU A 537 17.29 16.32 35.40
N TYR A 538 18.17 16.04 34.42
CA TYR A 538 19.48 15.45 34.70
C TYR A 538 20.34 16.22 35.73
N LYS A 539 20.09 17.52 35.90
CA LYS A 539 20.75 18.39 36.89
C LYS A 539 19.90 18.65 38.14
N GLU A 540 18.58 18.71 37.98
CA GLU A 540 17.62 19.19 38.98
C GLU A 540 16.94 18.03 39.74
N ASP A 541 16.61 16.95 39.04
CA ASP A 541 16.08 15.67 39.57
C ASP A 541 16.60 14.49 38.71
N PRO A 542 17.79 13.95 39.04
CA PRO A 542 18.38 12.84 38.30
C PRO A 542 17.55 11.54 38.34
N ALA A 543 16.67 11.36 39.34
CA ALA A 543 15.84 10.17 39.49
C ALA A 543 14.67 10.19 38.48
N SER A 544 13.93 11.31 38.40
CA SER A 544 12.93 11.48 37.35
C SER A 544 13.56 11.51 35.95
N CYS A 545 14.78 12.04 35.80
CA CYS A 545 15.53 11.94 34.54
C CYS A 545 15.79 10.47 34.15
N ALA A 546 16.21 9.62 35.10
CA ALA A 546 16.46 8.21 34.85
C ALA A 546 15.19 7.46 34.42
N ILE A 547 14.05 7.72 35.07
CA ILE A 547 12.72 7.19 34.69
C ILE A 547 12.36 7.61 33.25
N VAL A 548 12.51 8.90 32.92
CA VAL A 548 12.25 9.42 31.58
C VAL A 548 13.14 8.72 30.54
N MET A 549 14.44 8.60 30.80
CA MET A 549 15.38 8.01 29.85
C MET A 549 15.22 6.49 29.67
N LYS A 550 15.00 5.72 30.75
CA LYS A 550 14.76 4.27 30.65
C LYS A 550 13.47 3.99 29.86
N THR A 551 12.40 4.74 30.15
CA THR A 551 11.14 4.70 29.38
C THR A 551 11.36 5.01 27.91
N SER A 552 12.13 6.07 27.59
CA SER A 552 12.40 6.45 26.20
C SER A 552 13.23 5.42 25.44
N VAL A 553 14.14 4.70 26.08
CA VAL A 553 14.85 3.56 25.46
C VAL A 553 13.92 2.38 25.17
N GLY A 554 12.94 2.13 26.05
CA GLY A 554 11.85 1.20 25.77
C GLY A 554 11.08 1.55 24.50
N ILE A 555 10.80 2.85 24.26
CA ILE A 555 10.20 3.33 23.01
C ILE A 555 11.12 3.12 21.81
N VAL A 556 12.45 3.29 21.93
CA VAL A 556 13.38 3.02 20.82
C VAL A 556 13.31 1.56 20.38
N TYR A 557 13.29 0.61 21.33
CA TYR A 557 13.09 -0.82 21.02
C TYR A 557 11.69 -1.11 20.45
N LEU A 558 10.65 -0.49 21.00
CA LEU A 558 9.27 -0.68 20.54
C LEU A 558 9.08 -0.15 19.11
N LEU A 559 9.66 1.01 18.77
CA LEU A 559 9.64 1.55 17.41
C LEU A 559 10.40 0.64 16.43
N ALA A 560 11.57 0.10 16.80
CA ALA A 560 12.24 -0.90 15.97
C ALA A 560 11.36 -2.15 15.77
N THR A 561 10.66 -2.61 16.81
CA THR A 561 9.75 -3.77 16.74
C THR A 561 8.55 -3.52 15.82
N LEU A 562 7.87 -2.38 15.97
CA LEU A 562 6.67 -2.05 15.20
C LEU A 562 6.97 -1.62 13.75
N LEU A 563 8.18 -1.13 13.48
CA LEU A 563 8.58 -0.68 12.15
C LEU A 563 9.34 -1.73 11.34
N GLU A 564 9.75 -2.87 11.91
CA GLU A 564 10.44 -3.94 11.18
C GLU A 564 9.67 -4.42 9.93
N PRO A 565 8.32 -4.57 9.95
CA PRO A 565 7.57 -4.92 8.74
C PRO A 565 7.74 -3.92 7.59
N PHE A 566 7.91 -2.63 7.92
CA PHE A 566 7.94 -1.53 6.96
C PHE A 566 9.37 -1.16 6.56
N MET A 567 10.30 -1.19 7.51
CA MET A 567 11.68 -0.72 7.40
C MET A 567 12.65 -1.69 8.13
N PRO A 568 12.74 -2.95 7.68
CA PRO A 568 13.47 -4.01 8.38
C PRO A 568 14.96 -3.69 8.63
N SER A 569 15.67 -3.21 7.60
CA SER A 569 17.08 -2.79 7.71
C SER A 569 17.29 -1.63 8.71
N PHE A 570 16.34 -0.72 8.88
CA PHE A 570 16.38 0.32 9.93
C PHE A 570 16.24 -0.30 11.32
N SER A 571 15.31 -1.25 11.50
CA SER A 571 15.11 -1.93 12.78
C SER A 571 16.35 -2.72 13.21
N VAL A 572 17.05 -3.37 12.27
CA VAL A 572 18.33 -4.03 12.53
C VAL A 572 19.39 -3.02 13.00
N GLU A 573 19.52 -1.85 12.35
CA GLU A 573 20.49 -0.83 12.78
C GLU A 573 20.13 -0.23 14.14
N VAL A 574 18.85 -0.02 14.47
CA VAL A 574 18.42 0.45 15.79
C VAL A 574 18.71 -0.59 16.88
N LEU A 575 18.44 -1.88 16.64
CA LEU A 575 18.78 -2.96 17.58
C LEU A 575 20.31 -3.07 17.78
N LYS A 576 21.10 -2.89 16.72
CA LYS A 576 22.56 -2.79 16.77
C LYS A 576 23.05 -1.58 17.58
N GLN A 577 22.42 -0.40 17.44
CA GLN A 577 22.73 0.76 18.29
C GLN A 577 22.29 0.57 19.75
N LEU A 578 21.26 -0.25 20.01
CA LEU A 578 20.89 -0.73 21.34
C LEU A 578 21.82 -1.84 21.87
N ASN A 579 22.80 -2.32 21.09
CA ASN A 579 23.67 -3.46 21.42
C ASN A 579 22.86 -4.74 21.73
N LEU A 580 21.91 -5.04 20.86
CA LEU A 580 21.12 -6.27 20.85
C LEU A 580 21.53 -7.08 19.60
N TYR A 581 21.94 -8.33 19.80
CA TYR A 581 22.44 -9.20 18.73
C TYR A 581 21.29 -9.81 17.91
N PRO A 582 21.53 -10.24 16.65
CA PRO A 582 20.47 -10.72 15.74
C PRO A 582 19.61 -11.88 16.26
N ASP A 583 20.15 -12.68 17.19
CA ASP A 583 19.43 -13.78 17.85
C ASP A 583 18.24 -13.28 18.70
N ASN A 584 18.33 -12.03 19.21
CA ASN A 584 17.23 -11.34 19.89
C ASN A 584 16.30 -10.69 18.85
N GLN A 585 15.66 -11.50 18.00
CA GLN A 585 14.68 -11.00 17.05
C GLN A 585 13.54 -10.24 17.77
N PRO A 586 13.10 -9.09 17.24
CA PRO A 586 11.97 -8.35 17.80
C PRO A 586 10.70 -9.21 17.76
N SER A 587 9.81 -8.97 18.71
CA SER A 587 8.66 -9.84 18.99
C SER A 587 7.46 -9.01 19.43
N LEU A 588 6.28 -9.38 18.94
CA LEU A 588 4.99 -8.77 19.25
C LEU A 588 3.96 -9.86 19.54
N SER A 589 4.38 -10.89 20.27
CA SER A 589 3.61 -12.12 20.47
C SER A 589 2.81 -12.10 21.77
N ASP A 590 1.54 -12.50 21.68
CA ASP A 590 0.61 -12.57 22.80
C ASP A 590 1.08 -13.64 23.80
N GLU A 591 1.58 -14.78 23.31
CA GLU A 591 2.15 -15.89 24.11
C GLU A 591 3.31 -15.42 25.01
N LYS A 592 4.03 -14.37 24.62
CA LYS A 592 5.15 -13.77 25.38
C LYS A 592 4.75 -12.52 26.18
N GLY A 593 3.49 -12.08 26.07
CA GLY A 593 3.01 -10.86 26.71
C GLY A 593 3.54 -9.56 26.11
N ASP A 594 4.11 -9.55 24.90
CA ASP A 594 4.80 -8.38 24.33
C ASP A 594 3.87 -7.15 24.19
N ILE A 595 2.58 -7.35 23.90
CA ILE A 595 1.57 -6.27 23.84
C ILE A 595 1.34 -5.64 25.22
N LEU A 596 1.28 -6.45 26.30
CA LEU A 596 1.13 -5.94 27.66
C LEU A 596 2.41 -5.21 28.11
N ARG A 597 3.57 -5.75 27.75
CA ARG A 597 4.90 -5.18 28.01
C ARG A 597 5.10 -3.80 27.36
N ALA A 598 4.36 -3.46 26.29
CA ALA A 598 4.33 -2.11 25.73
C ALA A 598 3.70 -1.05 26.67
N LYS A 599 2.98 -1.46 27.72
CA LYS A 599 2.49 -0.57 28.81
C LYS A 599 3.49 -0.45 29.97
N CYS A 600 4.56 -1.27 29.98
CA CYS A 600 5.65 -1.25 30.97
C CYS A 600 6.97 -0.92 30.27
N LEU A 601 7.02 0.23 29.58
CA LEU A 601 8.12 0.62 28.68
C LEU A 601 9.50 0.60 29.34
N TRP A 602 9.57 0.97 30.62
CA TRP A 602 10.78 0.97 31.44
C TRP A 602 11.31 -0.44 31.77
N ASP A 603 10.53 -1.50 31.54
CA ASP A 603 10.93 -2.91 31.74
C ASP A 603 11.27 -3.63 30.41
N ILE A 604 11.18 -2.92 29.28
CA ILE A 604 11.51 -3.50 27.97
C ILE A 604 13.00 -3.87 27.86
N LEU A 605 13.89 -3.06 28.45
CA LEU A 605 15.34 -3.29 28.49
C LEU A 605 15.88 -3.14 29.92
N PRO A 606 16.78 -4.03 30.39
CA PRO A 606 17.18 -4.08 31.78
C PRO A 606 18.09 -2.92 32.18
N SER A 607 17.94 -2.48 33.43
CA SER A 607 18.83 -1.52 34.08
C SER A 607 20.29 -2.00 34.04
N GLY A 608 21.24 -1.10 33.79
CA GLY A 608 22.65 -1.47 33.69
C GLY A 608 23.09 -2.05 32.34
N HIS A 609 22.16 -2.28 31.39
CA HIS A 609 22.51 -2.69 30.03
C HIS A 609 23.36 -1.62 29.33
N ARG A 610 24.38 -2.05 28.57
CA ARG A 610 25.25 -1.15 27.81
C ARG A 610 24.79 -1.05 26.36
N ILE A 611 24.37 0.14 25.94
CA ILE A 611 24.04 0.42 24.53
C ILE A 611 25.30 0.48 23.66
N GLY A 612 25.11 0.41 22.34
CA GLY A 612 26.17 0.52 21.34
C GLY A 612 26.61 1.97 21.11
N THR A 613 27.16 2.22 19.92
CA THR A 613 27.52 3.58 19.48
C THR A 613 26.34 4.21 18.72
N PRO A 614 25.74 5.31 19.20
CA PRO A 614 24.66 5.99 18.47
C PRO A 614 25.16 6.57 17.15
N GLN A 615 24.36 6.50 16.10
CA GLN A 615 24.67 7.07 14.77
C GLN A 615 23.39 7.61 14.09
N PRO A 616 23.47 8.68 13.27
CA PRO A 616 22.33 9.16 12.49
C PRO A 616 21.79 8.09 11.53
N LEU A 617 20.52 7.72 11.70
CA LEU A 617 19.86 6.64 10.95
C LEU A 617 19.43 7.06 9.53
N PHE A 618 19.17 8.35 9.32
CA PHE A 618 18.74 8.91 8.04
C PHE A 618 19.64 10.06 7.61
N LYS A 619 19.65 10.36 6.31
CA LYS A 619 20.33 11.51 5.71
C LYS A 619 19.30 12.39 5.03
N GLU A 620 19.56 13.69 5.02
CA GLU A 620 18.78 14.68 4.28
C GLU A 620 18.90 14.45 2.76
N LEU A 621 17.78 14.54 2.05
CA LEU A 621 17.74 14.64 0.59
C LEU A 621 17.55 16.11 0.20
N LYS A 622 18.41 16.65 -0.67
CA LYS A 622 18.45 18.10 -0.95
C LYS A 622 17.63 18.49 -2.17
N ASP A 623 17.29 19.78 -2.26
CA ASP A 623 16.58 20.35 -3.41
C ASP A 623 17.33 20.04 -4.73
N GLU A 624 18.67 20.00 -4.73
CA GLU A 624 19.48 19.60 -5.90
C GLU A 624 19.37 18.11 -6.26
N ASP A 625 19.33 17.21 -5.27
CA ASP A 625 19.21 15.76 -5.51
C ASP A 625 17.82 15.42 -6.08
N VAL A 626 16.78 16.06 -5.54
CA VAL A 626 15.38 15.94 -5.98
C VAL A 626 15.23 16.32 -7.45
N GLU A 627 15.81 17.45 -7.85
CA GLU A 627 15.70 17.94 -9.23
C GLU A 627 16.54 17.08 -10.19
N LEU A 628 17.76 16.68 -9.80
CA LEU A 628 18.59 15.73 -10.54
C LEU A 628 17.85 14.41 -10.81
N PHE A 629 17.18 13.86 -9.79
CA PHE A 629 16.40 12.63 -9.97
C PHE A 629 15.12 12.86 -10.78
N ARG A 630 14.38 13.96 -10.58
CA ARG A 630 13.19 14.25 -11.38
C ARG A 630 13.55 14.36 -12.87
N GLU A 631 14.63 15.05 -13.22
CA GLU A 631 15.12 15.12 -14.61
C GLU A 631 15.59 13.76 -15.13
N LYS A 632 16.43 13.03 -14.38
CA LYS A 632 16.89 11.68 -14.76
C LYS A 632 15.73 10.74 -15.08
N PHE A 633 14.66 10.78 -14.28
CA PHE A 633 13.55 9.83 -14.34
C PHE A 633 12.32 10.33 -15.12
N ALA A 634 12.40 11.51 -15.77
CA ALA A 634 11.37 12.03 -16.67
C ALA A 634 11.52 11.56 -18.15
N GLY A 635 12.74 11.25 -18.59
CA GLY A 635 13.04 10.76 -19.95
C GLY A 635 13.14 9.23 -20.07
N SER A 636 13.42 8.71 -21.27
CA SER A 636 13.41 7.26 -21.51
C SER A 636 14.65 6.53 -20.96
N GLN A 637 14.50 5.24 -20.63
CA GLN A 637 15.61 4.41 -20.16
C GLN A 637 16.67 4.20 -21.26
N ALA A 638 16.28 4.15 -22.54
CA ALA A 638 17.24 4.11 -23.64
C ALA A 638 18.07 5.40 -23.70
N ASP A 639 17.44 6.57 -23.56
CA ASP A 639 18.15 7.85 -23.50
C ASP A 639 19.04 7.96 -22.26
N ARG A 640 18.61 7.41 -21.11
CA ARG A 640 19.44 7.33 -19.89
C ARG A 640 20.69 6.49 -20.14
N ILE A 641 20.55 5.30 -20.74
CA ILE A 641 21.68 4.40 -21.04
C ILE A 641 22.63 5.07 -22.03
N LEU A 642 22.12 5.62 -23.13
CA LEU A 642 22.95 6.32 -24.13
C LEU A 642 23.67 7.55 -23.53
N LYS A 643 23.02 8.32 -22.64
CA LYS A 643 23.67 9.42 -21.91
C LYS A 643 24.72 8.91 -20.92
N ALA A 644 24.40 7.91 -20.11
CA ALA A 644 25.32 7.34 -19.12
C ALA A 644 26.53 6.67 -19.78
N GLU A 645 26.35 6.01 -20.93
CA GLU A 645 27.45 5.53 -21.77
C GLU A 645 28.28 6.67 -22.36
N ALA A 646 27.65 7.73 -22.87
CA ALA A 646 28.36 8.88 -23.42
C ALA A 646 29.13 9.66 -22.34
N GLU A 647 28.61 9.74 -21.12
CA GLU A 647 29.28 10.30 -19.95
C GLU A 647 30.41 9.39 -19.47
N SER A 648 30.18 8.07 -19.40
CA SER A 648 31.23 7.08 -19.06
C SER A 648 32.36 7.08 -20.09
N LYS A 649 32.05 7.22 -21.38
CA LYS A 649 33.04 7.40 -22.45
C LYS A 649 33.80 8.73 -22.27
N LYS A 650 33.10 9.87 -22.08
CA LYS A 650 33.74 11.16 -21.76
C LYS A 650 34.63 11.14 -20.51
N ILE A 651 34.28 10.34 -19.50
CA ILE A 651 35.11 10.15 -18.28
C ILE A 651 36.32 9.26 -18.61
N ALA A 652 36.13 8.14 -19.32
CA ALA A 652 37.22 7.26 -19.73
C ALA A 652 38.22 7.95 -20.67
N ASP A 653 37.74 8.81 -21.58
CA ASP A 653 38.58 9.57 -22.50
C ASP A 653 39.33 10.69 -21.77
N LYS A 654 38.69 11.39 -20.82
CA LYS A 654 39.38 12.29 -19.88
C LYS A 654 40.43 11.60 -18.99
N VAL A 655 40.31 10.29 -18.75
CA VAL A 655 41.32 9.50 -18.03
C VAL A 655 42.47 9.09 -18.96
N LYS A 656 42.25 8.96 -20.28
CA LYS A 656 43.31 8.71 -21.27
C LYS A 656 44.16 9.96 -21.54
N ASP A 657 43.54 11.14 -21.61
CA ASP A 657 44.25 12.42 -21.82
C ASP A 657 45.25 12.77 -20.70
N VAL A 658 45.14 12.14 -19.53
CA VAL A 658 46.03 12.37 -18.38
C VAL A 658 47.36 11.59 -18.48
N THR A 659 47.50 10.65 -19.41
CA THR A 659 48.66 9.72 -19.42
C THR A 659 49.81 10.10 -20.36
N ILE A 660 49.70 11.14 -21.22
CA ILE A 660 50.83 11.64 -22.04
C ILE A 660 50.83 13.17 -22.17
N SER A 661 51.38 13.87 -21.17
CA SER A 661 52.25 15.06 -21.36
C SER A 661 52.95 15.40 -20.05
N ASP A 662 54.26 15.69 -20.10
CA ASP A 662 55.10 15.72 -18.89
C ASP A 662 56.06 16.95 -18.84
N VAL A 663 56.43 17.33 -17.61
CA VAL A 663 57.44 18.31 -17.18
C VAL A 663 57.48 19.70 -17.84
N LYS A 664 57.04 20.75 -17.11
CA LYS A 664 57.88 21.89 -16.61
C LYS A 664 57.04 23.04 -16.03
N GLY A 665 57.51 23.64 -14.92
CA GLY A 665 57.06 24.98 -14.48
C GLY A 665 56.75 25.16 -12.99
N LYS A 666 57.78 25.29 -12.12
CA LYS A 666 57.59 25.72 -10.73
C LYS A 666 57.37 27.24 -10.62
N LYS A 667 56.34 27.70 -9.89
CA LYS A 667 56.46 28.89 -9.00
C LYS A 667 55.36 28.99 -7.94
N GLN A 668 55.78 28.67 -6.70
CA GLN A 668 55.37 29.22 -5.40
C GLN A 668 54.23 30.26 -5.33
N LYS A 669 53.31 30.06 -4.38
CA LYS A 669 53.30 30.88 -3.14
C LYS A 669 52.73 30.11 -1.94
N GLN A 670 52.95 30.64 -0.74
CA GLN A 670 52.78 29.95 0.55
C GLN A 670 51.38 30.13 1.15
N ALA A 671 51.02 29.22 2.06
CA ALA A 671 49.86 29.37 2.95
C ALA A 671 50.20 30.16 4.22
N LYS A 672 49.22 30.88 4.75
CA LYS A 672 49.02 31.28 6.17
C LYS A 672 47.51 31.47 6.35
N SER A 673 46.82 30.60 7.08
CA SER A 673 46.68 30.52 8.56
C SER A 673 45.64 31.53 9.09
N ALA A 674 44.70 31.06 9.91
CA ALA A 674 43.43 31.74 10.14
C ALA A 674 43.27 32.39 11.53
N SER A 675 42.63 33.57 11.53
CA SER A 675 41.78 34.17 12.56
C SER A 675 41.04 35.34 11.89
N GLU A 676 39.89 35.86 12.35
CA GLU A 676 39.10 35.59 13.55
C GLU A 676 37.60 35.82 13.27
N ALA A 677 36.70 35.41 14.16
CA ALA A 677 35.26 35.49 13.94
C ALA A 677 34.66 36.87 14.28
N LYS A 678 33.71 37.33 13.46
CA LYS A 678 32.64 38.25 13.91
C LYS A 678 31.29 37.80 13.39
N SER A 679 30.34 37.66 14.30
CA SER A 679 28.95 37.35 14.00
C SER A 679 28.28 38.51 13.26
N LYS A 680 27.55 38.16 12.21
CA LYS A 680 26.40 38.93 11.72
C LYS A 680 25.22 37.98 11.71
N SER A 681 24.15 38.36 12.41
CA SER A 681 22.83 37.79 12.18
C SER A 681 22.41 38.07 10.73
N GLU A 682 21.74 37.12 10.10
CA GLU A 682 20.99 37.42 8.89
C GLU A 682 19.82 38.38 9.27
N PRO A 683 19.56 39.43 8.48
CA PRO A 683 18.45 40.33 8.76
C PRO A 683 17.11 39.63 8.51
N GLU A 684 16.13 39.86 9.39
CA GLU A 684 14.76 39.35 9.24
C GLU A 684 14.19 39.78 7.87
N ILE A 685 13.52 38.86 7.18
CA ILE A 685 12.91 39.14 5.88
C ILE A 685 11.68 40.03 6.10
N SER A 686 11.80 41.32 5.77
CA SER A 686 10.70 42.29 5.89
C SER A 686 9.62 42.13 4.83
N ILE A 687 8.35 42.30 5.23
CA ILE A 687 7.18 42.40 4.36
C ILE A 687 7.27 43.55 3.35
N SER A 688 7.99 44.64 3.69
CA SER A 688 8.15 45.81 2.83
C SER A 688 8.91 45.55 1.53
N ARG A 689 9.48 44.35 1.36
CA ARG A 689 10.10 43.87 0.12
C ARG A 689 9.09 43.37 -0.92
N LEU A 690 7.82 43.18 -0.56
CA LEU A 690 6.76 42.83 -1.51
C LEU A 690 6.22 44.09 -2.22
N ASP A 691 5.96 43.95 -3.52
CA ASP A 691 5.21 44.93 -4.31
C ASP A 691 3.77 44.43 -4.45
N ILE A 692 2.92 44.78 -3.48
CA ILE A 692 1.48 44.50 -3.54
C ILE A 692 0.78 45.80 -3.92
N ARG A 693 -0.03 45.79 -4.98
CA ARG A 693 -0.75 46.97 -5.49
C ARG A 693 -2.25 46.71 -5.62
N VAL A 694 -3.02 47.80 -5.67
CA VAL A 694 -4.43 47.79 -6.07
C VAL A 694 -4.51 47.60 -7.58
N GLY A 695 -4.93 46.42 -8.03
CA GLY A 695 -5.18 46.13 -9.43
C GLY A 695 -6.67 46.25 -9.80
N LEU A 696 -6.98 46.58 -11.05
CA LEU A 696 -8.33 46.54 -11.63
C LEU A 696 -8.38 45.49 -12.74
N ILE A 697 -9.26 44.49 -12.61
CA ILE A 697 -9.46 43.46 -13.62
C ILE A 697 -10.22 44.07 -14.80
N THR A 698 -9.51 44.45 -15.87
CA THR A 698 -10.11 45.08 -17.07
C THR A 698 -10.77 44.06 -17.98
N LYS A 699 -10.34 42.79 -17.92
CA LYS A 699 -10.93 41.67 -18.68
C LYS A 699 -10.64 40.34 -18.00
N VAL A 700 -11.62 39.44 -17.98
CA VAL A 700 -11.45 38.06 -17.49
C VAL A 700 -12.10 37.05 -18.45
N GLN A 701 -11.39 35.96 -18.72
CA GLN A 701 -11.88 34.85 -19.54
C GLN A 701 -11.41 33.51 -18.97
N LYS A 702 -12.12 32.41 -19.22
CA LYS A 702 -11.64 31.07 -18.85
C LYS A 702 -10.41 30.70 -19.69
N HIS A 703 -9.46 29.97 -19.10
CA HIS A 703 -8.28 29.49 -19.80
C HIS A 703 -8.68 28.43 -20.85
N PRO A 704 -8.23 28.52 -22.11
CA PRO A 704 -8.65 27.61 -23.18
C PRO A 704 -8.39 26.13 -22.84
N ASP A 705 -7.18 25.83 -22.36
CA ASP A 705 -6.75 24.45 -22.05
C ASP A 705 -6.90 24.04 -20.56
N ALA A 706 -7.72 24.73 -19.75
CA ALA A 706 -7.85 24.42 -18.32
C ALA A 706 -9.13 24.91 -17.63
N ASP A 707 -10.07 24.00 -17.33
CA ASP A 707 -11.38 24.24 -16.68
C ASP A 707 -11.33 24.87 -15.27
N SER A 708 -10.15 24.98 -14.67
CA SER A 708 -9.94 25.50 -13.31
C SER A 708 -9.22 26.85 -13.26
N LEU A 709 -8.81 27.40 -14.42
CA LEU A 709 -8.02 28.63 -14.50
C LEU A 709 -8.79 29.75 -15.22
N TYR A 710 -8.74 30.96 -14.66
CA TYR A 710 -9.02 32.19 -15.38
C TYR A 710 -7.74 32.72 -16.02
N VAL A 711 -7.90 33.55 -17.04
CA VAL A 711 -6.88 34.44 -17.59
C VAL A 711 -7.42 35.85 -17.45
N GLU A 712 -6.74 36.66 -16.65
CA GLU A 712 -7.11 38.05 -16.38
C GLU A 712 -6.15 39.02 -17.05
N GLU A 713 -6.68 40.12 -17.58
CA GLU A 713 -5.90 41.34 -17.86
C GLU A 713 -6.17 42.30 -16.70
N ILE A 714 -5.12 42.70 -15.98
CA ILE A 714 -5.23 43.52 -14.78
C ILE A 714 -4.39 44.79 -14.94
N ASP A 715 -5.02 45.96 -14.84
CA ASP A 715 -4.33 47.24 -14.69
C ASP A 715 -3.77 47.35 -13.27
N VAL A 716 -2.47 47.62 -13.13
CA VAL A 716 -1.76 47.84 -11.87
C VAL A 716 -1.01 49.19 -11.84
N GLY A 717 -1.55 50.18 -12.55
CA GLY A 717 -0.98 51.53 -12.69
C GLY A 717 0.29 51.58 -13.54
N GLU A 718 0.42 50.66 -14.48
CA GLU A 718 1.55 50.57 -15.41
C GLU A 718 1.09 50.90 -16.83
N ALA A 719 2.02 51.20 -17.74
CA ALA A 719 1.70 51.61 -19.12
C ALA A 719 0.97 50.53 -19.96
N SER A 720 0.83 49.32 -19.45
CA SER A 720 0.10 48.20 -20.03
C SER A 720 -0.47 47.32 -18.92
N THR A 721 -1.64 46.72 -19.15
CA THR A 721 -2.21 45.70 -18.25
C THR A 721 -1.29 44.47 -18.18
N ARG A 722 -1.28 43.79 -17.03
CA ARG A 722 -0.57 42.52 -16.85
C ARG A 722 -1.50 41.35 -17.07
N THR A 723 -1.06 40.37 -17.85
CA THR A 723 -1.69 39.05 -17.90
C THR A 723 -1.46 38.31 -16.59
N VAL A 724 -2.54 37.87 -15.95
CA VAL A 724 -2.53 36.99 -14.77
C VAL A 724 -3.29 35.71 -15.12
N VAL A 725 -2.97 34.62 -14.43
CA VAL A 725 -3.69 33.34 -14.54
C VAL A 725 -3.98 32.84 -13.13
N SER A 726 -5.25 32.75 -12.75
CA SER A 726 -5.67 32.41 -11.37
C SER A 726 -6.51 31.13 -11.28
N GLY A 727 -6.38 30.40 -10.17
CA GLY A 727 -7.17 29.19 -9.89
C GLY A 727 -8.59 29.43 -9.38
N LEU A 728 -9.25 30.55 -9.75
CA LEU A 728 -10.48 31.02 -9.11
C LEU A 728 -11.80 30.52 -9.74
N VAL A 729 -11.78 29.82 -10.88
CA VAL A 729 -12.99 29.36 -11.62
C VAL A 729 -13.94 28.48 -10.78
N LYS A 730 -13.42 27.78 -9.79
CA LYS A 730 -14.20 26.92 -8.87
C LYS A 730 -14.67 27.63 -7.59
N HIS A 731 -14.42 28.93 -7.48
CA HIS A 731 -14.57 29.71 -6.24
C HIS A 731 -15.33 31.03 -6.42
N ILE A 732 -15.12 31.73 -7.55
CA ILE A 732 -15.72 33.04 -7.84
C ILE A 732 -16.24 33.02 -9.29
N PRO A 733 -17.51 33.40 -9.55
CA PRO A 733 -18.06 33.52 -10.90
C PRO A 733 -17.32 34.55 -11.78
N LEU A 734 -17.46 34.45 -13.11
CA LEU A 734 -16.75 35.33 -14.05
C LEU A 734 -17.27 36.78 -13.95
N GLU A 735 -18.58 36.90 -13.80
CA GLU A 735 -19.34 38.12 -13.55
C GLU A 735 -18.96 38.83 -12.24
N GLU A 736 -18.44 38.10 -11.23
CA GLU A 736 -17.91 38.67 -9.98
C GLU A 736 -16.42 39.03 -10.04
N MET A 737 -15.73 38.69 -11.14
CA MET A 737 -14.32 38.99 -11.40
C MET A 737 -14.14 40.21 -12.31
N GLN A 738 -15.02 40.40 -13.30
CA GLN A 738 -14.94 41.48 -14.28
C GLN A 738 -15.11 42.87 -13.63
N ASN A 739 -14.26 43.83 -14.01
CA ASN A 739 -14.24 45.21 -13.50
C ASN A 739 -14.01 45.35 -11.98
N ARG A 740 -13.55 44.30 -11.29
CA ARG A 740 -13.30 44.31 -9.84
C ARG A 740 -11.91 44.84 -9.49
N LYS A 741 -11.82 45.62 -8.40
CA LYS A 741 -10.54 45.99 -7.78
C LYS A 741 -10.09 44.88 -6.83
N VAL A 742 -8.80 44.53 -6.86
CA VAL A 742 -8.21 43.41 -6.11
C VAL A 742 -6.79 43.76 -5.65
N CYS A 743 -6.29 43.14 -4.58
CA CYS A 743 -4.87 43.24 -4.23
C CYS A 743 -4.01 42.27 -5.05
N VAL A 744 -2.92 42.75 -5.64
CA VAL A 744 -2.09 42.03 -6.63
C VAL A 744 -0.61 42.10 -6.27
N LEU A 745 0.05 40.94 -6.15
CA LEU A 745 1.49 40.82 -5.94
C LEU A 745 2.23 40.85 -7.28
N CYS A 746 3.02 41.91 -7.49
CA CYS A 746 3.55 42.33 -8.79
C CYS A 746 5.05 42.01 -8.99
N ASN A 747 5.86 41.86 -7.94
CA ASN A 747 7.32 41.66 -8.08
C ASN A 747 7.76 40.18 -8.04
N LEU A 748 6.89 39.23 -8.38
CA LEU A 748 7.28 37.82 -8.58
C LEU A 748 7.75 37.55 -10.02
N LYS A 749 8.69 36.61 -10.18
CA LYS A 749 9.15 36.16 -11.50
C LYS A 749 7.98 35.51 -12.26
N PRO A 750 7.69 35.90 -13.52
CA PRO A 750 6.57 35.34 -14.29
C PRO A 750 6.61 33.82 -14.42
N ALA A 751 5.44 33.20 -14.27
CA ALA A 751 5.27 31.74 -14.27
C ALA A 751 4.35 31.28 -15.41
N ALA A 752 4.73 30.22 -16.12
CA ALA A 752 3.89 29.62 -17.16
C ALA A 752 2.91 28.61 -16.56
N MET A 753 1.62 28.78 -16.85
CA MET A 753 0.54 27.84 -16.54
C MET A 753 -0.15 27.45 -17.83
N ARG A 754 -0.13 26.15 -18.15
CA ARG A 754 -0.86 25.56 -19.30
C ARG A 754 -0.61 26.25 -20.66
N GLY A 755 0.52 26.95 -20.81
CA GLY A 755 0.94 27.67 -22.01
C GLY A 755 1.01 29.20 -21.83
N ILE A 756 0.15 29.76 -20.98
CA ILE A 756 0.05 31.22 -20.75
C ILE A 756 0.97 31.64 -19.60
N LYS A 757 1.63 32.80 -19.73
CA LYS A 757 2.47 33.38 -18.66
C LYS A 757 1.64 34.29 -17.77
N SER A 758 1.70 34.07 -16.45
CA SER A 758 1.19 34.99 -15.44
C SER A 758 2.32 35.92 -14.99
N HIS A 759 2.11 37.23 -15.09
CA HIS A 759 3.07 38.30 -14.80
C HIS A 759 2.83 39.00 -13.44
N ALA A 760 1.85 38.52 -12.69
CA ALA A 760 1.59 38.85 -11.29
C ALA A 760 0.76 37.71 -10.64
N MET A 761 0.32 37.88 -9.40
CA MET A 761 -0.64 36.99 -8.74
C MET A 761 -1.69 37.78 -7.95
N VAL A 762 -2.97 37.40 -8.03
CA VAL A 762 -4.03 38.02 -7.21
C VAL A 762 -4.02 37.43 -5.79
N LEU A 763 -4.28 38.27 -4.78
CA LEU A 763 -4.39 37.86 -3.38
C LEU A 763 -5.83 37.47 -3.02
N ALA A 764 -5.98 36.32 -2.35
CA ALA A 764 -7.24 35.78 -1.86
C ALA A 764 -7.08 35.19 -0.46
N ALA A 765 -8.06 35.42 0.42
CA ALA A 765 -8.19 34.68 1.67
C ALA A 765 -8.82 33.30 1.43
N SER A 766 -8.49 32.34 2.29
CA SER A 766 -8.99 30.98 2.20
C SER A 766 -9.18 30.34 3.58
N ASN A 767 -10.25 29.58 3.72
CA ASN A 767 -10.49 28.67 4.85
C ASN A 767 -10.80 27.25 4.32
N GLU A 768 -11.46 26.40 5.11
CA GLU A 768 -11.76 25.00 4.73
C GLU A 768 -12.83 24.84 3.65
N THR A 769 -13.70 25.83 3.47
CA THR A 769 -14.90 25.73 2.62
C THR A 769 -15.04 26.83 1.58
N LYS A 770 -14.34 27.96 1.73
CA LYS A 770 -14.46 29.15 0.87
C LYS A 770 -13.10 29.78 0.53
N VAL A 771 -13.06 30.43 -0.63
CA VAL A 771 -11.98 31.32 -1.08
C VAL A 771 -12.62 32.64 -1.49
N GLU A 772 -12.04 33.76 -1.09
CA GLU A 772 -12.51 35.12 -1.40
C GLU A 772 -11.34 36.02 -1.78
N LEU A 773 -11.56 37.01 -2.64
CA LEU A 773 -10.54 38.02 -2.96
C LEU A 773 -10.24 38.92 -1.75
N VAL A 774 -9.00 39.42 -1.68
CA VAL A 774 -8.67 40.55 -0.80
C VAL A 774 -9.01 41.83 -1.54
N ASP A 775 -10.16 42.41 -1.20
CA ASP A 775 -10.72 43.60 -1.82
C ASP A 775 -10.13 44.86 -1.15
N PRO A 776 -9.48 45.77 -1.90
CA PRO A 776 -9.09 47.08 -1.40
C PRO A 776 -10.31 48.02 -1.31
N PRO A 777 -10.23 49.12 -0.54
CA PRO A 777 -11.32 50.10 -0.47
C PRO A 777 -11.77 50.59 -1.85
N ALA A 778 -13.08 50.76 -2.05
CA ALA A 778 -13.64 51.13 -3.36
C ALA A 778 -13.05 52.43 -3.94
N SER A 779 -12.68 53.38 -3.07
CA SER A 779 -12.03 54.66 -3.39
C SER A 779 -10.50 54.60 -3.55
N ALA A 780 -9.85 53.45 -3.30
CA ALA A 780 -8.41 53.29 -3.51
C ALA A 780 -8.03 53.44 -5.00
N ARG A 781 -6.84 53.99 -5.28
CA ARG A 781 -6.40 54.29 -6.66
C ARG A 781 -5.83 53.04 -7.32
N VAL A 782 -6.06 52.87 -8.61
CA VAL A 782 -5.43 51.75 -9.36
C VAL A 782 -3.93 51.99 -9.45
N GLY A 783 -3.15 50.94 -9.24
CA GLY A 783 -1.69 50.98 -9.09
C GLY A 783 -1.18 51.47 -7.73
N GLU A 784 -2.06 51.81 -6.79
CA GLU A 784 -1.65 52.24 -5.46
C GLU A 784 -0.98 51.08 -4.70
N ARG A 785 0.24 51.32 -4.17
CA ARG A 785 0.97 50.34 -3.37
C ARG A 785 0.29 50.15 -2.01
N VAL A 786 0.00 48.90 -1.66
CA VAL A 786 -0.49 48.52 -0.34
C VAL A 786 0.66 48.59 0.66
N THR A 787 0.42 49.29 1.77
CA THR A 787 1.40 49.58 2.81
C THR A 787 1.10 48.83 4.11
N PHE A 788 2.11 48.71 4.97
CA PHE A 788 2.07 47.99 6.23
C PHE A 788 2.59 48.91 7.34
N PRO A 789 1.72 49.53 8.17
CA PRO A 789 2.14 50.41 9.26
C PRO A 789 3.21 49.79 10.17
N GLY A 790 4.35 50.48 10.33
CA GLY A 790 5.51 49.99 11.08
C GLY A 790 6.56 49.24 10.26
N PHE A 791 6.30 48.90 8.98
CA PHE A 791 7.27 48.28 8.08
C PHE A 791 7.63 49.21 6.91
N PRO A 792 8.52 50.21 7.10
CA PRO A 792 9.02 51.03 6.01
C PRO A 792 9.91 50.22 5.04
N GLY A 793 10.01 50.69 3.80
CA GLY A 793 10.94 50.15 2.80
C GLY A 793 10.32 49.99 1.40
N GLU A 794 11.18 50.04 0.39
CA GLU A 794 10.81 49.81 -1.01
C GLU A 794 10.87 48.33 -1.39
N PRO A 795 10.11 47.91 -2.43
CA PRO A 795 10.05 46.51 -2.80
C PRO A 795 11.32 46.07 -3.56
N ASP A 796 11.61 44.77 -3.58
CA ASP A 796 12.56 44.22 -4.55
C ASP A 796 11.98 44.42 -5.98
N ASP A 797 12.76 44.87 -6.98
CA ASP A 797 12.26 44.99 -8.38
C ASP A 797 11.69 43.66 -8.90
N VAL A 798 12.41 42.56 -8.60
CA VAL A 798 11.95 41.18 -8.77
C VAL A 798 12.48 40.35 -7.59
N LEU A 799 11.57 39.72 -6.85
CA LEU A 799 11.88 38.82 -5.74
C LEU A 799 12.73 37.65 -6.21
N ASN A 800 13.93 37.52 -5.64
CA ASN A 800 14.85 36.42 -5.95
C ASN A 800 14.26 35.08 -5.44
N PRO A 801 13.92 34.10 -6.32
CA PRO A 801 13.28 32.85 -5.89
C PRO A 801 14.14 32.00 -4.94
N LYS A 802 15.47 32.11 -4.99
CA LYS A 802 16.38 31.40 -4.08
C LYS A 802 16.30 31.91 -2.64
N LYS A 803 15.79 33.13 -2.42
CA LYS A 803 15.59 33.71 -1.08
C LYS A 803 14.23 33.37 -0.46
N LYS A 804 13.37 32.59 -1.14
CA LYS A 804 12.06 32.08 -0.66
C LYS A 804 11.22 33.14 0.11
N VAL A 805 11.26 34.39 -0.38
CA VAL A 805 10.81 35.61 0.35
C VAL A 805 9.31 35.61 0.57
N TRP A 806 8.54 35.36 -0.49
CA TRP A 806 7.08 35.25 -0.40
C TRP A 806 6.69 34.07 0.50
N GLU A 807 7.38 32.93 0.36
CA GLU A 807 7.13 31.71 1.13
C GLU A 807 7.43 31.87 2.63
N THR A 808 8.37 32.75 3.01
CA THR A 808 8.63 33.09 4.42
C THR A 808 7.58 34.05 4.99
N LEU A 809 7.05 34.97 4.18
CA LEU A 809 6.10 36.00 4.61
C LEU A 809 4.64 35.56 4.59
N GLN A 810 4.26 34.66 3.67
CA GLN A 810 2.87 34.22 3.47
C GLN A 810 2.21 33.57 4.71
N PRO A 811 2.88 32.75 5.56
CA PRO A 811 2.26 32.16 6.74
C PRO A 811 1.68 33.16 7.75
N ASP A 812 2.19 34.40 7.73
CA ASP A 812 1.78 35.51 8.59
C ASP A 812 0.76 36.44 7.91
N LEU A 813 0.44 36.25 6.62
CA LEU A 813 -0.62 36.98 5.91
C LEU A 813 -1.98 36.31 6.15
N ARG A 814 -2.87 36.99 6.90
CA ARG A 814 -4.15 36.44 7.38
C ARG A 814 -5.25 37.50 7.45
N THR A 815 -6.51 37.07 7.53
CA THR A 815 -7.61 37.95 7.93
C THR A 815 -7.87 37.86 9.43
N ASP A 816 -8.37 38.94 10.04
CA ASP A 816 -8.77 38.96 11.46
C ASP A 816 -10.28 38.70 11.64
N SER A 817 -10.80 38.96 12.86
CA SER A 817 -12.22 38.87 13.20
C SER A 817 -13.08 40.02 12.66
N GLU A 818 -12.48 41.11 12.18
CA GLU A 818 -13.14 42.27 11.56
C GLU A 818 -13.08 42.23 10.02
N LEU A 819 -12.71 41.06 9.48
CA LEU A 819 -12.49 40.78 8.06
C LEU A 819 -11.39 41.64 7.41
N VAL A 820 -10.50 42.23 8.20
CA VAL A 820 -9.36 43.03 7.73
C VAL A 820 -8.20 42.11 7.36
N ALA A 821 -7.60 42.36 6.20
CA ALA A 821 -6.37 41.68 5.80
C ALA A 821 -5.17 42.23 6.58
N ARG A 822 -4.35 41.37 7.18
CA ARG A 822 -3.16 41.71 7.97
C ARG A 822 -1.92 40.91 7.59
N TYR A 823 -0.74 41.46 7.88
CA TYR A 823 0.53 40.75 8.03
C TYR A 823 0.94 40.80 9.50
N LYS A 824 1.11 39.63 10.14
CA LYS A 824 1.16 39.54 11.61
C LYS A 824 -0.07 40.31 12.16
N ASP A 825 0.12 41.26 13.07
CA ASP A 825 -0.97 42.08 13.63
C ASP A 825 -1.25 43.39 12.85
N VAL A 826 -0.53 43.67 11.75
CA VAL A 826 -0.54 44.95 11.02
C VAL A 826 -1.45 44.90 9.78
N PRO A 827 -2.39 45.85 9.58
CA PRO A 827 -3.32 45.83 8.45
C PRO A 827 -2.69 46.23 7.12
N LEU A 828 -3.10 45.54 6.04
CA LEU A 828 -2.85 45.95 4.65
C LEU A 828 -3.62 47.25 4.40
N THR A 829 -2.90 48.34 4.12
CA THR A 829 -3.46 49.70 4.14
C THR A 829 -3.17 50.48 2.86
N THR A 830 -4.19 51.13 2.32
CA THR A 830 -4.11 52.15 1.25
C THR A 830 -4.47 53.53 1.83
N SER A 831 -4.23 54.60 1.07
CA SER A 831 -4.68 55.96 1.42
C SER A 831 -6.20 56.10 1.57
N ALA A 832 -6.97 55.15 1.02
CA ALA A 832 -8.42 55.05 1.14
C ALA A 832 -8.91 54.14 2.29
N GLY A 833 -8.00 53.54 3.07
CA GLY A 833 -8.30 52.67 4.21
C GLY A 833 -7.73 51.26 4.11
N VAL A 834 -8.19 50.36 4.97
CA VAL A 834 -7.67 48.98 5.05
C VAL A 834 -8.33 48.05 4.02
N CYS A 835 -7.57 47.11 3.49
CA CYS A 835 -8.07 46.04 2.63
C CYS A 835 -8.84 45.00 3.45
N LYS A 836 -9.93 44.46 2.91
CA LYS A 836 -10.84 43.53 3.60
C LYS A 836 -11.19 42.31 2.73
N VAL A 837 -11.97 41.39 3.31
CA VAL A 837 -12.66 40.30 2.61
C VAL A 837 -14.15 40.31 2.96
N ALA A 838 -14.97 39.54 2.24
CA ALA A 838 -16.43 39.59 2.36
C ALA A 838 -16.99 38.78 3.54
N SER A 839 -16.38 37.65 3.92
CA SER A 839 -16.84 36.81 5.04
C SER A 839 -15.77 35.91 5.70
N ILE A 840 -14.58 35.72 5.11
CA ILE A 840 -13.54 34.86 5.71
C ILE A 840 -12.82 35.58 6.87
N ALA A 841 -13.27 35.33 8.10
CA ALA A 841 -12.51 35.67 9.32
C ALA A 841 -11.40 34.62 9.60
N CYS A 842 -10.29 35.05 10.22
CA CYS A 842 -9.17 34.18 10.66
C CYS A 842 -8.55 33.29 9.55
N GLY A 843 -8.76 33.62 8.27
CA GLY A 843 -8.32 32.82 7.13
C GLY A 843 -6.89 33.13 6.68
N GLY A 844 -6.27 32.18 5.97
CA GLY A 844 -4.94 32.38 5.39
C GLY A 844 -5.01 33.11 4.05
N ILE A 845 -4.32 34.24 3.92
CA ILE A 845 -4.20 34.98 2.67
C ILE A 845 -3.09 34.37 1.81
N ARG A 846 -3.38 34.13 0.53
CA ARG A 846 -2.53 33.43 -0.43
C ARG A 846 -2.60 34.12 -1.78
N ALA A 847 -1.66 33.78 -2.64
CA ALA A 847 -1.61 34.25 -4.03
C ALA A 847 -2.05 33.09 -4.97
N THR A 848 -2.96 33.36 -5.91
CA THR A 848 -3.83 32.32 -6.51
C THR A 848 -3.31 31.61 -7.77
N SER A 849 -2.06 31.83 -8.19
CA SER A 849 -1.49 31.33 -9.45
C SER A 849 -0.82 29.94 -9.38
N ARG A 850 -1.36 29.03 -8.55
CA ARG A 850 -1.02 27.59 -8.57
C ARG A 850 -2.29 26.77 -8.47
N SER A 851 -2.37 25.69 -9.24
CA SER A 851 -3.55 24.81 -9.31
C SER A 851 -3.95 24.27 -7.93
N ASN A 852 -5.15 24.62 -7.48
CA ASN A 852 -5.56 24.60 -6.07
C ASN A 852 -6.01 23.21 -5.57
N GLU A 853 -5.22 22.16 -5.88
CA GLU A 853 -5.55 20.76 -5.64
C GLU A 853 -4.83 20.18 -4.40
N ALA A 854 -3.72 20.79 -3.99
CA ALA A 854 -2.92 20.34 -2.84
C ALA A 854 -3.55 20.62 -1.46
N PHE A 855 -4.52 21.54 -1.35
CA PHE A 855 -4.83 22.19 -0.07
C PHE A 855 -5.99 21.62 0.77
N LYS A 856 -6.71 20.57 0.32
CA LYS A 856 -7.79 19.91 1.09
C LYS A 856 -7.32 19.14 2.36
N ARG A 857 -6.07 19.30 2.81
CA ARG A 857 -5.45 18.47 3.87
C ARG A 857 -4.83 19.19 5.07
N PHE A 858 -4.73 20.53 5.08
CA PHE A 858 -3.83 21.23 6.03
C PHE A 858 -4.44 22.17 7.07
N SER A 859 -5.77 22.33 7.13
CA SER A 859 -6.46 23.16 8.14
C SER A 859 -7.30 22.36 9.16
N VAL A 860 -7.91 21.25 8.72
CA VAL A 860 -8.93 20.42 9.43
C VAL A 860 -8.44 19.72 10.72
N LEU A 861 -7.31 20.11 11.30
CA LEU A 861 -6.61 19.35 12.36
C LEU A 861 -6.21 20.16 13.61
N ARG A 862 -6.74 21.39 13.84
CA ARG A 862 -6.36 22.17 15.04
C ARG A 862 -7.43 22.84 15.90
N GLN A 863 -8.73 22.83 15.56
CA GLN A 863 -9.73 23.44 16.47
C GLN A 863 -11.09 22.72 16.65
N SER A 864 -11.78 22.27 15.59
CA SER A 864 -13.10 21.60 15.74
C SER A 864 -13.04 20.29 16.55
N ALA A 865 -11.94 19.53 16.47
CA ALA A 865 -11.83 18.17 17.02
C ALA A 865 -11.73 18.07 18.57
N ARG A 866 -12.14 19.09 19.34
CA ARG A 866 -12.06 19.08 20.82
C ARG A 866 -13.39 18.93 21.55
N GLU A 867 -14.52 19.24 20.94
CA GLU A 867 -15.82 19.27 21.66
C GLU A 867 -16.76 18.15 21.20
N ASP A 868 -16.97 17.96 19.89
CA ASP A 868 -17.81 16.87 19.34
C ASP A 868 -17.35 15.46 19.77
N ILE A 869 -16.05 15.27 19.98
CA ILE A 869 -15.46 13.97 20.37
C ILE A 869 -15.88 13.56 21.80
N ILE A 870 -16.17 14.52 22.68
CA ILE A 870 -16.54 14.22 24.08
C ILE A 870 -17.96 13.62 24.14
N VAL A 871 -18.91 14.21 23.41
CA VAL A 871 -20.30 13.73 23.37
C VAL A 871 -20.40 12.38 22.63
N ALA A 872 -19.72 12.24 21.49
CA ALA A 872 -19.74 11.01 20.70
C ALA A 872 -19.08 9.81 21.40
N SER A 873 -18.07 10.04 22.25
CA SER A 873 -17.37 8.96 22.97
C SER A 873 -18.13 8.44 24.18
N GLN A 874 -18.82 9.30 24.96
CA GLN A 874 -19.67 8.87 26.08
C GLN A 874 -20.85 8.00 25.60
N LEU A 875 -21.47 8.34 24.47
CA LEU A 875 -22.56 7.56 23.89
C LEU A 875 -22.09 6.16 23.44
N ARG A 876 -20.86 6.06 22.91
CA ARG A 876 -20.27 4.78 22.49
C ARG A 876 -19.85 3.88 23.65
N LEU A 877 -19.28 4.45 24.72
CA LEU A 877 -18.89 3.71 25.92
C LEU A 877 -20.10 3.00 26.55
N THR A 878 -21.22 3.71 26.66
CA THR A 878 -22.47 3.20 27.26
C THR A 878 -23.02 1.99 26.51
N ILE A 879 -22.83 1.94 25.18
CA ILE A 879 -23.28 0.81 24.34
C ILE A 879 -22.31 -0.37 24.42
N MET A 880 -21.00 -0.14 24.46
CA MET A 880 -20.00 -1.22 24.50
C MET A 880 -19.99 -2.00 25.84
N VAL A 881 -20.27 -1.34 26.96
CA VAL A 881 -20.33 -2.01 28.28
C VAL A 881 -21.52 -2.98 28.39
N PHE A 882 -22.59 -2.78 27.62
CA PHE A 882 -23.82 -3.58 27.72
C PHE A 882 -23.80 -4.92 26.96
N PHE A 883 -22.75 -5.20 26.17
CA PHE A 883 -22.74 -6.34 25.22
C PHE A 883 -21.64 -7.39 25.45
N ASN A 884 -20.84 -7.28 26.52
CA ASN A 884 -19.71 -8.19 26.76
C ASN A 884 -19.77 -8.87 28.15
N LEU A 885 -20.56 -9.95 28.25
CA LEU A 885 -20.43 -10.97 29.28
C LEU A 885 -20.51 -12.36 28.64
N ASN A 886 -19.36 -13.03 28.55
CA ASN A 886 -19.29 -14.42 28.09
C ASN A 886 -19.85 -15.38 29.16
N ILE A 887 -20.52 -16.44 28.70
CA ILE A 887 -20.89 -17.60 29.53
C ILE A 887 -20.04 -18.79 29.06
N PRO A 888 -19.15 -19.36 29.90
CA PRO A 888 -18.39 -20.56 29.56
C PRO A 888 -19.23 -21.84 29.67
N TYR A 889 -18.72 -22.92 29.07
CA TYR A 889 -19.35 -24.24 29.05
C TYR A 889 -19.31 -24.94 30.43
N LEU A 890 -20.22 -25.91 30.64
CA LEU A 890 -20.32 -26.71 31.86
C LEU A 890 -19.52 -28.02 31.76
N GLU A 891 -18.86 -28.41 32.85
CA GLU A 891 -18.74 -29.82 33.25
C GLU A 891 -18.71 -30.01 34.78
N ARG A 892 -18.55 -31.26 35.24
CA ARG A 892 -18.84 -31.78 36.61
C ARG A 892 -17.83 -31.30 37.68
N ASP A 893 -18.01 -31.46 39.00
CA ASP A 893 -18.92 -32.36 39.75
C ASP A 893 -19.25 -31.87 41.20
N ARG A 894 -20.25 -32.49 41.84
CA ARG A 894 -20.51 -32.66 43.31
C ARG A 894 -20.26 -31.52 44.34
N SER A 895 -21.36 -31.11 45.00
CA SER A 895 -21.68 -31.30 46.45
C SER A 895 -22.13 -30.08 47.30
N ALA A 896 -22.82 -30.38 48.41
CA ALA A 896 -23.09 -29.55 49.62
C ALA A 896 -24.07 -28.33 49.57
N THR A 897 -25.37 -28.65 49.75
CA THR A 897 -26.32 -28.06 50.75
C THR A 897 -26.56 -26.54 50.96
N ALA A 898 -27.86 -26.18 51.01
CA ALA A 898 -28.50 -25.06 51.75
C ALA A 898 -28.27 -23.60 51.25
N SER A 899 -29.23 -22.65 51.33
CA SER A 899 -30.67 -22.70 51.69
C SER A 899 -31.48 -21.47 51.17
N SER A 900 -32.80 -21.62 51.13
CA SER A 900 -33.87 -20.59 51.32
C SER A 900 -33.97 -19.32 50.42
N GLN A 901 -35.05 -19.34 49.60
CA GLN A 901 -36.10 -18.31 49.43
C GLN A 901 -35.94 -17.07 48.52
N ASP A 902 -37.04 -16.85 47.77
CA ASP A 902 -37.72 -15.60 47.36
C ASP A 902 -37.01 -14.58 46.43
N ALA A 903 -37.66 -13.94 45.43
CA ALA A 903 -39.05 -14.01 44.94
C ALA A 903 -39.15 -13.74 43.41
N THR A 904 -40.35 -13.90 42.85
CA THR A 904 -40.66 -13.78 41.41
C THR A 904 -40.68 -12.33 40.88
N GLY A 905 -40.05 -12.05 39.73
CA GLY A 905 -40.08 -10.68 39.18
C GLY A 905 -39.42 -10.34 37.84
N SER A 906 -39.14 -11.29 36.91
CA SER A 906 -38.37 -10.94 35.68
C SER A 906 -38.73 -11.68 34.37
N ALA A 907 -39.97 -12.17 34.20
CA ALA A 907 -40.36 -12.93 33.02
C ALA A 907 -40.98 -12.08 31.87
N VAL A 908 -41.83 -11.09 32.19
CA VAL A 908 -42.71 -10.45 31.19
C VAL A 908 -42.00 -9.40 30.33
N ALA A 909 -41.01 -8.68 30.87
CA ALA A 909 -40.33 -7.58 30.17
C ALA A 909 -39.46 -8.01 28.97
N LYS A 910 -39.01 -9.28 28.92
CA LYS A 910 -38.10 -9.76 27.87
C LYS A 910 -38.78 -10.08 26.53
N ALA A 911 -40.06 -10.47 26.54
CA ALA A 911 -40.79 -10.86 25.34
C ALA A 911 -41.16 -9.68 24.41
N GLY A 912 -41.31 -8.47 24.96
CA GLY A 912 -41.71 -7.28 24.19
C GLY A 912 -40.62 -6.74 23.26
N ARG A 913 -39.36 -6.76 23.68
CA ARG A 913 -38.26 -6.09 22.94
C ARG A 913 -37.87 -6.80 21.63
N LEU A 914 -37.93 -8.13 21.57
CA LEU A 914 -37.60 -8.89 20.35
C LEU A 914 -38.54 -8.57 19.16
N LYS A 915 -39.84 -8.35 19.42
CA LYS A 915 -40.82 -8.04 18.36
C LYS A 915 -40.58 -6.68 17.69
N VAL A 916 -39.98 -5.72 18.40
CA VAL A 916 -39.66 -4.40 17.84
C VAL A 916 -38.41 -4.47 16.96
N MET A 917 -37.36 -5.19 17.38
CA MET A 917 -36.15 -5.40 16.58
C MET A 917 -36.45 -6.10 15.24
N ALA A 918 -37.29 -7.13 15.24
CA ALA A 918 -37.69 -7.82 14.01
C ALA A 918 -38.39 -6.86 13.01
N LYS A 919 -39.28 -5.99 13.51
CA LYS A 919 -40.03 -5.04 12.67
C LYS A 919 -39.14 -3.91 12.11
N ALA A 920 -38.07 -3.54 12.81
CA ALA A 920 -37.10 -2.55 12.32
C ALA A 920 -36.25 -3.10 11.16
N MET A 921 -35.92 -4.39 11.16
CA MET A 921 -35.20 -5.04 10.06
C MET A 921 -36.07 -5.29 8.82
N GLU A 922 -37.38 -5.54 8.99
CA GLU A 922 -38.32 -5.68 7.87
C GLU A 922 -38.56 -4.41 7.04
N LEU A 923 -38.25 -3.21 7.57
CA LEU A 923 -38.68 -1.93 6.98
C LEU A 923 -37.62 -1.18 6.14
N GLY A 924 -36.46 -1.78 5.88
CA GLY A 924 -35.69 -1.53 4.64
C GLY A 924 -35.24 -0.10 4.32
N TYR A 925 -34.86 0.71 5.31
CA TYR A 925 -34.33 2.07 5.05
C TYR A 925 -32.85 2.07 4.67
N ALA A 926 -32.58 2.02 3.36
CA ALA A 926 -31.32 2.44 2.75
C ALA A 926 -31.61 3.52 1.68
N ASN A 927 -30.65 4.41 1.43
CA ASN A 927 -30.82 5.70 0.72
C ASN A 927 -31.59 6.73 1.59
N VAL A 928 -31.41 8.05 1.42
CA VAL A 928 -30.89 8.80 0.26
C VAL A 928 -29.63 9.61 0.57
N ALA A 929 -28.64 9.49 -0.31
CA ALA A 929 -27.58 10.49 -0.42
C ALA A 929 -28.07 11.67 -1.27
N ASN A 930 -28.30 12.83 -0.65
CA ASN A 930 -28.22 14.14 -1.30
C ASN A 930 -28.29 15.26 -0.26
N ASN A 931 -27.51 16.31 -0.45
CA ASN A 931 -27.84 17.62 0.11
C ASN A 931 -27.41 18.73 -0.85
N HIS A 932 -28.35 19.17 -1.69
CA HIS A 932 -28.37 20.48 -2.31
C HIS A 932 -29.83 20.90 -2.46
N THR A 933 -30.24 21.94 -1.73
CA THR A 933 -31.60 22.54 -1.72
C THR A 933 -32.73 21.59 -1.25
N VAL A 934 -33.70 22.00 -0.43
CA VAL A 934 -34.48 23.26 -0.44
C VAL A 934 -34.51 23.94 0.94
N LYS A 935 -34.91 25.22 0.98
CA LYS A 935 -34.98 26.08 2.17
C LYS A 935 -36.15 25.73 3.11
N GLY A 936 -35.91 25.88 4.41
CA GLY A 936 -36.80 26.69 5.26
C GLY A 936 -37.57 25.98 6.39
N ILE A 937 -38.14 26.85 7.24
CA ILE A 937 -38.97 26.58 8.44
C ILE A 937 -38.16 26.12 9.66
N VAL A 938 -38.43 26.81 10.78
CA VAL A 938 -37.82 26.64 12.11
C VAL A 938 -38.62 25.61 12.89
N PHE A 939 -37.94 24.77 13.67
CA PHE A 939 -38.57 24.03 14.76
C PHE A 939 -38.27 24.74 16.09
N ASP A 940 -39.31 25.28 16.70
CA ASP A 940 -39.33 25.62 18.12
C ASP A 940 -39.78 24.37 18.93
N ALA A 941 -39.75 24.47 20.25
CA ALA A 941 -39.82 23.34 21.16
C ALA A 941 -41.25 22.77 21.42
N ASP A 942 -41.26 21.76 22.28
CA ASP A 942 -42.37 21.20 23.06
C ASP A 942 -43.35 20.16 22.44
N HIS A 943 -43.17 18.94 22.97
CA HIS A 943 -44.19 18.01 23.47
C HIS A 943 -45.17 17.29 22.52
N CYS A 944 -45.05 15.95 22.56
CA CYS A 944 -45.78 14.96 21.76
C CYS A 944 -47.20 14.63 22.26
N LYS A 945 -48.15 14.48 21.32
CA LYS A 945 -49.38 13.62 21.24
C LYS A 945 -50.09 13.98 19.89
N ILE A 946 -51.12 13.33 19.32
CA ILE A 946 -52.12 12.36 19.83
C ILE A 946 -52.20 11.08 18.90
N PRO A 947 -53.31 10.37 18.51
CA PRO A 947 -53.32 8.90 18.60
C PRO A 947 -53.57 8.09 17.29
N LEU A 948 -53.58 6.77 17.45
CA LEU A 948 -54.14 5.77 16.52
C LEU A 948 -55.65 5.97 16.24
N LEU A 949 -56.11 5.69 15.01
CA LEU A 949 -57.44 5.10 14.76
C LEU A 949 -57.55 4.38 13.39
N SER A 950 -58.07 3.15 13.43
CA SER A 950 -58.66 2.30 12.35
C SER A 950 -58.26 2.46 10.87
N LEU A 951 -57.64 1.41 10.31
CA LEU A 951 -57.81 1.03 8.89
C LEU A 951 -59.18 0.36 8.69
N SER A 952 -60.04 0.88 7.81
CA SER A 952 -61.34 0.24 7.49
C SER A 952 -61.93 0.56 6.11
N SER A 953 -61.14 0.99 5.12
CA SER A 953 -61.70 1.45 3.82
C SER A 953 -60.92 1.13 2.54
N LEU A 954 -59.86 0.30 2.56
CA LEU A 954 -59.02 0.02 1.38
C LEU A 954 -58.80 -1.48 1.13
N LEU A 955 -59.90 -2.18 0.83
CA LEU A 955 -59.91 -3.50 0.18
C LEU A 955 -61.04 -3.55 -0.87
N LYS A 956 -60.70 -3.37 -2.16
CA LYS A 956 -61.64 -3.57 -3.28
C LYS A 956 -60.99 -3.65 -4.68
N ALA A 957 -60.11 -4.63 -4.91
CA ALA A 957 -59.79 -5.18 -6.24
C ALA A 957 -59.03 -6.51 -6.08
N ASN A 958 -59.18 -7.45 -7.02
CA ASN A 958 -58.71 -8.84 -6.97
C ASN A 958 -58.52 -9.36 -8.41
N PRO A 959 -57.95 -10.55 -8.69
CA PRO A 959 -56.80 -11.23 -8.07
C PRO A 959 -55.71 -11.63 -9.12
N THR A 960 -54.56 -12.14 -8.68
CA THR A 960 -54.05 -13.52 -8.96
C THR A 960 -52.53 -13.65 -8.84
N HIS A 961 -52.08 -14.36 -7.79
CA HIS A 961 -51.04 -15.41 -7.86
C HIS A 961 -51.05 -16.19 -6.53
N THR A 962 -50.68 -17.48 -6.58
CA THR A 962 -50.90 -18.42 -5.46
C THR A 962 -49.68 -18.53 -4.55
N ILE A 963 -49.92 -18.63 -3.23
CA ILE A 963 -48.90 -18.89 -2.20
C ILE A 963 -49.06 -20.33 -1.69
N ILE A 964 -47.95 -21.01 -1.42
CA ILE A 964 -47.90 -22.18 -0.53
C ILE A 964 -47.04 -21.79 0.68
N ALA A 965 -47.49 -22.16 1.88
CA ALA A 965 -46.82 -21.84 3.15
C ALA A 965 -46.83 -23.05 4.06
N PHE A 966 -45.86 -23.14 4.98
CA PHE A 966 -45.86 -24.11 6.08
C PHE A 966 -45.33 -23.49 7.38
N VAL A 967 -45.90 -23.97 8.48
CA VAL A 967 -45.60 -23.59 9.89
C VAL A 967 -45.73 -24.88 10.75
N PRO A 968 -45.29 -24.93 12.03
CA PRO A 968 -44.50 -26.07 12.49
C PRO A 968 -45.21 -27.00 13.49
N PRO A 969 -44.66 -28.21 13.74
CA PRO A 969 -45.26 -29.20 14.64
C PRO A 969 -44.78 -29.09 16.10
N ARG A 970 -45.63 -29.51 17.04
CA ARG A 970 -45.21 -30.03 18.35
C ARG A 970 -46.12 -31.18 18.81
N ALA A 971 -45.47 -32.23 19.30
CA ALA A 971 -45.94 -33.54 19.77
C ALA A 971 -47.38 -33.66 20.35
N LEU A 972 -47.99 -34.86 20.15
CA LEU A 972 -48.27 -35.78 21.27
C LEU A 972 -48.70 -37.22 20.82
N ALA A 973 -48.35 -38.19 21.68
CA ALA A 973 -48.97 -39.51 21.91
C ALA A 973 -49.12 -40.58 20.78
N HIS A 974 -48.55 -41.77 21.04
CA HIS A 974 -48.95 -43.09 20.53
C HIS A 974 -49.14 -44.06 21.71
N PRO A 975 -50.03 -45.06 21.63
CA PRO A 975 -50.03 -46.19 22.57
C PRO A 975 -50.01 -47.59 21.92
N THR A 976 -49.06 -48.44 22.35
CA THR A 976 -49.17 -49.93 22.44
C THR A 976 -49.29 -50.76 21.14
N ARG A 977 -48.89 -52.05 21.05
CA ARG A 977 -48.25 -53.01 21.99
C ARG A 977 -47.63 -54.22 21.23
N LEU A 978 -46.63 -54.89 21.85
CA LEU A 978 -46.18 -56.30 21.60
C LEU A 978 -45.57 -56.59 20.19
N SER A 979 -44.74 -57.62 19.92
CA SER A 979 -43.78 -58.46 20.68
C SER A 979 -43.02 -59.35 19.62
N PHE A 980 -42.04 -60.25 19.87
CA PHE A 980 -41.23 -60.69 21.02
C PHE A 980 -39.96 -61.43 20.47
N SER A 981 -38.80 -61.36 21.16
CA SER A 981 -37.67 -62.36 21.10
C SER A 981 -36.87 -62.43 19.76
N THR A 982 -35.59 -62.85 19.62
CA THR A 982 -34.38 -63.17 20.47
C THR A 982 -33.17 -63.39 19.50
N VAL A 983 -31.86 -63.50 19.83
CA VAL A 983 -31.04 -63.49 21.08
C VAL A 983 -29.59 -62.99 20.76
N HIS A 984 -28.86 -62.46 21.76
CA HIS A 984 -27.37 -62.28 21.83
C HIS A 984 -26.63 -61.45 20.73
N MET A 985 -25.35 -61.04 20.88
CA MET A 985 -24.59 -60.49 22.03
C MET A 985 -23.22 -59.95 21.52
N ALA A 986 -22.58 -59.08 22.33
CA ALA A 986 -21.15 -58.71 22.31
C ALA A 986 -20.62 -57.66 21.30
N TYR A 987 -19.97 -56.66 21.90
CA TYR A 987 -18.75 -55.91 21.55
C TYR A 987 -18.06 -56.12 20.18
N GLY A 988 -17.46 -55.08 19.58
CA GLY A 988 -17.41 -53.68 20.01
C GLY A 988 -16.29 -52.84 19.37
N SER A 989 -16.41 -51.52 19.54
CA SER A 989 -15.41 -50.46 19.37
C SER A 989 -13.97 -50.81 18.90
N SER A 990 -13.57 -50.22 17.78
CA SER A 990 -12.75 -48.97 17.81
C SER A 990 -12.85 -48.24 16.47
#